data_AF-A0A9J7HMN4-F1
#
_entry.id   AF-A0A9J7HMN4-F1
#
_cell.length_a   1.000
_cell.length_b   1.000
_cell.length_c   1.000
_cell.angle_alpha   90.00
_cell.angle_beta   90.00
_cell.angle_gamma   90.00
#
_symmetry.space_group_name_H-M   'P 1'
#
loop_
_entity.id
_entity.type
_entity.pdbx_description
1 polymer ?
#
loop_
_entity_poly.entity_id
_entity_poly.type
_entity_poly.pdbx_seq_one_letter_code
_entity_poly.pdbx_strand_id
1 'polypeptide(L)'
;MSEAKILLLFCVATCLAGVRACPPECTCFQDVPSVHCNTPTLDHVPKGIPSNTTLLQMKGTQLRVVRKGDLSGLPLLKILYLFENKLQTIEVGAFDDVPAIVDIEIGSNQISDLPPGVFRGCGQLQTVATDGNLLTTIRQGVFIDLPNLQEVRLTYNHIESIEVGAFSNLSNSVFFSLQNNHIREIRKGVFRAPIGARQLLLQNNNISVIEPGALSAFSKLSTLTLDNNALSNLTGALRGLGNTNAISLKSNQIESLDDNTFDGLHKLSQLDLSNNQIGAITGQVFADLSSLNLLNLHNNKLVKVDSTFPNGILQLVLSANQIAALTESTFKGLYDLLSLDLSDNQIGAITGQVLADLSSLNFLDLHNNKLVRMDSPLPKGIKQILLSSNMLSQVPPLPGALDTLDLSHNPLQSLVQGQFSHIPSITTLGLSGIKYFIEKGTIDAGVFAGLGRLGTLNLADNNLTRVPSEALGKIIHLEILNLSGNEISTLHPSDFVNMTNITRLDLSGNNLTSVPQAVFGKLSRMYELDLSDNPIVYVGPRVFNKELVAVHLDHTKLRIIDETAFNGSVDVKWLRLNNNYLQFLPGGIYKPLTFYGDLMELEDMTNNPWKCDCQMYEYAQYVRTPAAFALSSLECAGPGSLKGQVLRNVSLNALRCDCPHKSAPTIDTRGSTAVVHIRHRAVLKCQVTACPEAAVIWTTPTGVSLTSDSQHPGLSVLSDGSLVVVSASSEDSGTYSCMAVNYLGTATATVNLRVTNGP
;
A
#
# COMPACT_ATOMS: atom_id res chain seq x y z
N MET A 1 73.96 58.23 -3.42
CA MET A 1 72.93 58.85 -2.56
C MET A 1 71.55 58.48 -3.11
N SER A 2 70.49 58.35 -2.28
CA SER A 2 69.40 59.36 -2.14
C SER A 2 68.96 59.95 -3.49
N GLU A 3 67.70 59.83 -3.94
CA GLU A 3 66.47 60.17 -3.19
C GLU A 3 65.30 59.16 -3.28
N ALA A 4 65.53 57.94 -3.80
CA ALA A 4 64.49 56.94 -4.10
C ALA A 4 63.77 56.28 -2.89
N LYS A 5 63.51 57.01 -1.80
CA LYS A 5 62.84 56.51 -0.58
C LYS A 5 61.63 57.31 -0.08
N ILE A 6 61.27 58.43 -0.71
CA ILE A 6 60.12 59.26 -0.26
C ILE A 6 58.86 59.06 -1.13
N LEU A 7 58.98 58.74 -2.42
CA LEU A 7 57.82 58.59 -3.32
C LEU A 7 57.08 57.24 -3.21
N LEU A 8 57.63 56.23 -2.51
CA LEU A 8 57.04 54.89 -2.44
C LEU A 8 55.86 54.77 -1.44
N LEU A 9 55.63 55.79 -0.60
CA LEU A 9 54.63 55.76 0.47
C LEU A 9 53.26 56.36 0.09
N PHE A 10 53.14 57.02 -1.08
CA PHE A 10 51.88 57.65 -1.52
C PHE A 10 51.15 56.92 -2.67
N CYS A 11 51.78 55.92 -3.31
CA CYS A 11 51.15 55.11 -4.38
C CYS A 11 50.69 53.71 -3.95
N VAL A 12 50.85 53.33 -2.67
CA VAL A 12 50.38 52.04 -2.14
C VAL A 12 49.02 52.17 -1.42
N ALA A 13 48.67 53.37 -0.97
CA ALA A 13 47.44 53.66 -0.23
C ALA A 13 46.15 53.69 -1.09
N THR A 14 46.27 53.63 -2.42
CA THR A 14 45.14 53.84 -3.37
C THR A 14 44.86 52.64 -4.29
N CYS A 15 45.60 51.53 -4.17
CA CYS A 15 45.45 50.34 -5.03
C CYS A 15 44.92 49.08 -4.30
N LEU A 16 44.23 49.24 -3.17
CA LEU A 16 43.55 48.15 -2.44
C LEU A 16 42.07 48.41 -2.13
N ALA A 17 41.51 49.54 -2.58
CA ALA A 17 40.09 49.85 -2.43
C ALA A 17 39.30 49.37 -3.67
N GLY A 18 38.84 48.11 -3.66
CA GLY A 18 38.08 47.56 -4.79
C GLY A 18 37.33 46.26 -4.52
N VAL A 19 37.88 45.36 -3.71
CA VAL A 19 37.16 44.15 -3.27
C VAL A 19 36.12 44.56 -2.22
N ARG A 20 34.85 44.69 -2.63
CA ARG A 20 33.73 44.76 -1.68
C ARG A 20 33.66 43.42 -0.95
N ALA A 21 33.85 43.46 0.37
CA ALA A 21 33.71 42.28 1.21
C ALA A 21 32.28 41.71 1.12
N CYS A 22 32.15 40.39 1.27
CA CYS A 22 30.85 39.74 1.38
C CYS A 22 30.03 40.37 2.55
N PRO A 23 28.71 40.59 2.40
CA PRO A 23 27.89 41.03 3.51
C PRO A 23 27.96 40.03 4.67
N PRO A 24 28.04 40.46 5.94
CA PRO A 24 28.28 39.57 7.08
C PRO A 24 27.11 38.61 7.36
N GLU A 25 25.93 38.87 6.80
CA GLU A 25 24.74 37.99 6.86
C GLU A 25 24.73 36.91 5.76
N CYS A 26 25.74 36.88 4.90
CA CYS A 26 25.85 36.04 3.70
C CYS A 26 27.12 35.19 3.67
N THR A 27 27.08 34.11 2.88
CA THR A 27 28.25 33.34 2.45
C THR A 27 28.46 33.54 0.94
N CYS A 28 29.65 34.01 0.57
CA CYS A 28 30.06 34.23 -0.82
C CYS A 28 31.05 33.14 -1.27
N PHE A 29 30.84 32.54 -2.44
CA PHE A 29 31.58 31.33 -2.84
C PHE A 29 32.74 31.62 -3.81
N GLN A 30 33.96 31.44 -3.29
CA GLN A 30 35.27 31.43 -3.95
C GLN A 30 35.67 32.68 -4.75
N ASP A 31 35.08 32.98 -5.93
CA ASP A 31 35.39 34.23 -6.66
C ASP A 31 34.35 34.60 -7.75
N VAL A 32 33.34 35.44 -7.49
CA VAL A 32 32.21 35.07 -6.64
C VAL A 32 30.95 35.00 -7.52
N PRO A 33 30.61 33.86 -8.14
CA PRO A 33 29.43 33.74 -9.00
C PRO A 33 28.14 33.43 -8.20
N SER A 34 28.24 32.95 -6.96
CA SER A 34 27.08 32.64 -6.10
C SER A 34 27.22 33.25 -4.71
N VAL A 35 26.09 33.75 -4.18
CA VAL A 35 25.97 34.35 -2.84
C VAL A 35 24.72 33.79 -2.16
N HIS A 36 24.88 33.20 -0.97
CA HIS A 36 23.78 32.63 -0.19
C HIS A 36 23.63 33.38 1.15
N CYS A 37 22.48 34.00 1.40
CA CYS A 37 22.17 34.77 2.61
C CYS A 37 21.00 34.12 3.37
N ASN A 38 21.21 32.89 3.84
CA ASN A 38 20.17 32.04 4.47
C ASN A 38 20.05 32.28 5.99
N THR A 39 20.29 33.50 6.47
CA THR A 39 20.31 33.83 7.90
C THR A 39 18.88 33.91 8.45
N PRO A 40 18.46 33.07 9.42
CA PRO A 40 17.04 32.94 9.80
C PRO A 40 16.37 34.19 10.38
N THR A 41 17.14 35.21 10.76
CA THR A 41 16.68 36.50 11.28
C THR A 41 16.70 37.63 10.24
N LEU A 42 17.24 37.41 9.04
CA LEU A 42 17.40 38.43 8.01
C LEU A 42 16.06 38.84 7.39
N ASP A 43 15.75 40.13 7.34
CA ASP A 43 14.44 40.66 6.93
C ASP A 43 14.47 41.59 5.69
N HIS A 44 15.66 41.80 5.12
CA HIS A 44 15.95 42.69 3.99
C HIS A 44 17.06 42.10 3.09
N VAL A 45 17.21 42.61 1.87
CA VAL A 45 18.32 42.23 0.97
C VAL A 45 19.62 42.91 1.45
N PRO A 46 20.70 42.15 1.77
CA PRO A 46 21.93 42.74 2.31
C PRO A 46 22.64 43.68 1.33
N LYS A 47 23.14 44.81 1.85
CA LYS A 47 23.89 45.79 1.04
C LYS A 47 25.34 45.37 0.88
N GLY A 48 25.88 45.55 -0.32
CA GLY A 48 27.29 45.28 -0.63
C GLY A 48 27.59 43.95 -1.34
N ILE A 49 26.55 43.19 -1.73
CA ILE A 49 26.68 41.98 -2.56
C ILE A 49 27.59 42.27 -3.78
N PRO A 50 28.55 41.37 -4.12
CA PRO A 50 29.46 41.56 -5.26
C PRO A 50 28.74 41.67 -6.60
N SER A 51 29.13 42.63 -7.44
CA SER A 51 28.48 42.92 -8.73
C SER A 51 28.74 41.88 -9.84
N ASN A 52 29.61 40.89 -9.58
CA ASN A 52 29.83 39.72 -10.44
C ASN A 52 28.95 38.51 -10.08
N THR A 53 28.06 38.63 -9.08
CA THR A 53 27.12 37.58 -8.67
C THR A 53 26.18 37.20 -9.82
N THR A 54 26.03 35.90 -10.09
CA THR A 54 25.09 35.34 -11.07
C THR A 54 23.96 34.52 -10.45
N LEU A 55 24.13 34.02 -9.21
CA LEU A 55 23.09 33.40 -8.39
C LEU A 55 23.02 34.09 -7.02
N LEU A 56 21.84 34.58 -6.64
CA LEU A 56 21.54 35.06 -5.28
C LEU A 56 20.48 34.16 -4.65
N GLN A 57 20.82 33.53 -3.52
CA GLN A 57 19.90 32.73 -2.73
C GLN A 57 19.66 33.37 -1.36
N MET A 58 18.39 33.53 -1.00
CA MET A 58 17.94 33.85 0.36
C MET A 58 16.85 32.85 0.73
N LYS A 59 17.21 31.78 1.44
CA LYS A 59 16.26 30.72 1.87
C LYS A 59 16.05 30.78 3.38
N GLY A 60 14.80 30.62 3.84
CA GLY A 60 14.49 30.40 5.26
C GLY A 60 14.62 31.63 6.16
N THR A 61 14.55 32.84 5.57
CA THR A 61 14.73 34.13 6.25
C THR A 61 13.38 34.77 6.62
N GLN A 62 13.42 35.95 7.23
CA GLN A 62 12.24 36.78 7.52
C GLN A 62 11.95 37.83 6.44
N LEU A 63 12.58 37.78 5.26
CA LEU A 63 12.37 38.74 4.17
C LEU A 63 10.88 38.89 3.81
N ARG A 64 10.33 40.11 3.96
CA ARG A 64 8.89 40.42 3.76
C ARG A 64 8.55 41.11 2.44
N VAL A 65 9.50 41.79 1.83
CA VAL A 65 9.31 42.52 0.57
C VAL A 65 10.64 42.65 -0.16
N VAL A 66 10.59 42.54 -1.49
CA VAL A 66 11.69 42.99 -2.37
C VAL A 66 11.30 44.36 -2.90
N ARG A 67 12.12 45.38 -2.62
CA ARG A 67 11.86 46.78 -2.98
C ARG A 67 12.60 47.20 -4.24
N LYS A 68 12.15 48.30 -4.85
CA LYS A 68 12.87 48.92 -5.95
C LYS A 68 14.27 49.37 -5.51
N GLY A 69 15.29 48.83 -6.18
CA GLY A 69 16.70 49.10 -5.90
C GLY A 69 17.35 48.17 -4.86
N ASP A 70 16.63 47.22 -4.26
CA ASP A 70 17.24 46.22 -3.35
C ASP A 70 18.26 45.33 -4.09
N LEU A 71 18.07 45.11 -5.40
CA LEU A 71 18.97 44.36 -6.29
C LEU A 71 19.94 45.26 -7.09
N SER A 72 20.03 46.56 -6.75
CA SER A 72 20.82 47.53 -7.52
C SER A 72 22.32 47.20 -7.52
N GLY A 73 22.92 47.21 -8.72
CA GLY A 73 24.33 46.89 -8.91
C GLY A 73 24.65 45.39 -9.12
N LEU A 74 23.65 44.55 -9.41
CA LEU A 74 23.81 43.12 -9.74
C LEU A 74 23.54 42.80 -11.23
N PRO A 75 24.20 43.46 -12.21
CA PRO A 75 23.83 43.39 -13.63
C PRO A 75 24.05 42.01 -14.28
N LEU A 76 24.75 41.09 -13.62
CA LEU A 76 25.01 39.72 -14.10
C LEU A 76 24.10 38.67 -13.45
N LEU A 77 23.14 39.07 -12.60
CA LEU A 77 22.25 38.14 -11.90
C LEU A 77 21.36 37.37 -12.89
N LYS A 78 21.46 36.05 -12.86
CA LYS A 78 20.69 35.12 -13.72
C LYS A 78 19.64 34.33 -12.94
N ILE A 79 19.93 33.99 -11.69
CA ILE A 79 19.11 33.11 -10.86
C ILE A 79 18.86 33.79 -9.51
N LEU A 80 17.60 33.90 -9.12
CA LEU A 80 17.18 34.51 -7.86
C LEU A 80 16.24 33.56 -7.10
N TYR A 81 16.74 32.99 -6.01
CA TYR A 81 16.01 32.05 -5.16
C TYR A 81 15.62 32.73 -3.84
N LEU A 82 14.33 33.02 -3.66
CA LEU A 82 13.75 33.67 -2.47
C LEU A 82 12.64 32.81 -1.85
N PHE A 83 12.75 31.49 -1.92
CA PHE A 83 11.74 30.57 -1.40
C PHE A 83 11.86 30.29 0.11
N GLU A 84 10.76 29.85 0.73
CA GLU A 84 10.66 29.59 2.19
C GLU A 84 10.89 30.84 3.09
N ASN A 85 10.58 32.04 2.62
CA ASN A 85 10.70 33.28 3.39
C ASN A 85 9.35 33.73 3.97
N LYS A 86 9.10 35.06 4.05
CA LYS A 86 7.87 35.68 4.53
C LYS A 86 7.40 36.78 3.56
N LEU A 87 7.74 36.67 2.27
CA LEU A 87 7.44 37.68 1.25
C LEU A 87 5.92 37.86 1.15
N GLN A 88 5.45 39.09 1.31
CA GLN A 88 4.03 39.45 1.22
C GLN A 88 3.72 40.27 -0.04
N THR A 89 4.72 40.95 -0.60
CA THR A 89 4.62 41.76 -1.83
C THR A 89 5.99 41.91 -2.49
N ILE A 90 6.00 42.24 -3.78
CA ILE A 90 7.17 42.66 -4.55
C ILE A 90 6.84 44.02 -5.16
N GLU A 91 7.71 45.01 -5.02
CA GLU A 91 7.46 46.34 -5.59
C GLU A 91 7.60 46.34 -7.13
N VAL A 92 6.76 47.13 -7.82
CA VAL A 92 6.87 47.29 -9.28
C VAL A 92 8.21 47.95 -9.62
N GLY A 93 9.03 47.26 -10.41
CA GLY A 93 10.40 47.68 -10.71
C GLY A 93 11.45 47.20 -9.71
N ALA A 94 11.13 46.25 -8.81
CA ALA A 94 12.12 45.54 -8.00
C ALA A 94 13.21 44.84 -8.84
N PHE A 95 12.87 44.44 -10.07
CA PHE A 95 13.76 43.76 -11.01
C PHE A 95 14.33 44.67 -12.12
N ASP A 96 14.08 45.99 -12.10
CA ASP A 96 14.53 46.94 -13.15
C ASP A 96 16.07 46.91 -13.35
N ASP A 97 16.84 46.61 -12.29
CA ASP A 97 18.30 46.62 -12.27
C ASP A 97 18.96 45.28 -12.69
N VAL A 98 18.18 44.21 -12.95
CA VAL A 98 18.68 42.83 -13.20
C VAL A 98 18.25 42.25 -14.56
N PRO A 99 18.63 42.90 -15.69
CA PRO A 99 18.17 42.51 -17.04
C PRO A 99 18.70 41.16 -17.56
N ALA A 100 19.64 40.55 -16.86
CA ALA A 100 20.22 39.24 -17.20
C ALA A 100 19.44 38.04 -16.62
N ILE A 101 18.34 38.29 -15.89
CA ILE A 101 17.64 37.26 -15.10
C ILE A 101 16.90 36.24 -15.97
N VAL A 102 17.09 34.97 -15.66
CA VAL A 102 16.61 33.78 -16.40
C VAL A 102 15.68 32.92 -15.53
N ASP A 103 15.89 32.90 -14.21
CA ASP A 103 15.08 32.13 -13.26
C ASP A 103 14.78 32.92 -11.98
N ILE A 104 13.53 32.86 -11.52
CA ILE A 104 13.02 33.47 -10.29
C ILE A 104 12.13 32.45 -9.56
N GLU A 105 12.61 31.99 -8.40
CA GLU A 105 11.84 31.14 -7.49
C GLU A 105 11.43 31.91 -6.24
N ILE A 106 10.14 32.24 -6.14
CA ILE A 106 9.53 32.97 -5.01
C ILE A 106 8.47 32.13 -4.28
N GLY A 107 8.49 30.80 -4.45
CA GLY A 107 7.57 29.86 -3.82
C GLY A 107 7.67 29.75 -2.29
N SER A 108 6.72 29.08 -1.64
CA SER A 108 6.66 28.89 -0.18
C SER A 108 6.76 30.21 0.60
N ASN A 109 5.88 31.16 0.28
CA ASN A 109 5.88 32.54 0.79
C ASN A 109 4.44 32.98 1.17
N GLN A 110 4.20 34.29 1.31
CA GLN A 110 2.92 34.88 1.71
C GLN A 110 2.39 35.91 0.68
N ILE A 111 2.85 35.83 -0.58
CA ILE A 111 2.52 36.81 -1.62
C ILE A 111 1.06 36.62 -2.02
N SER A 112 0.25 37.67 -1.87
CA SER A 112 -1.21 37.63 -2.10
C SER A 112 -1.66 38.20 -3.45
N ASP A 113 -0.78 38.95 -4.11
CA ASP A 113 -1.00 39.58 -5.41
C ASP A 113 0.33 39.75 -6.17
N LEU A 114 0.28 39.71 -7.50
CA LEU A 114 1.39 40.09 -8.37
C LEU A 114 0.93 41.27 -9.25
N PRO A 115 1.47 42.49 -9.05
CA PRO A 115 1.02 43.64 -9.79
C PRO A 115 1.45 43.57 -11.27
N PRO A 116 0.65 44.13 -12.21
CA PRO A 116 1.03 44.20 -13.62
C PRO A 116 2.36 44.92 -13.81
N GLY A 117 3.24 44.37 -14.65
CA GLY A 117 4.59 44.90 -14.84
C GLY A 117 5.57 44.66 -13.68
N VAL A 118 5.29 43.76 -12.73
CA VAL A 118 6.26 43.39 -11.69
C VAL A 118 7.57 42.84 -12.27
N PHE A 119 7.49 42.02 -13.33
CA PHE A 119 8.64 41.46 -14.07
C PHE A 119 9.07 42.32 -15.28
N ARG A 120 8.81 43.64 -15.24
CA ARG A 120 9.16 44.55 -16.33
C ARG A 120 10.67 44.48 -16.63
N GLY A 121 11.01 44.33 -17.90
CA GLY A 121 12.41 44.25 -18.36
C GLY A 121 13.07 42.87 -18.21
N CYS A 122 12.44 41.89 -17.54
CA CYS A 122 12.95 40.52 -17.37
C CYS A 122 12.80 39.66 -18.64
N GLY A 123 13.09 40.20 -19.83
CA GLY A 123 12.81 39.55 -21.12
C GLY A 123 13.62 38.27 -21.41
N GLN A 124 14.59 37.90 -20.57
CA GLN A 124 15.36 36.65 -20.65
C GLN A 124 14.79 35.52 -19.76
N LEU A 125 13.74 35.81 -18.98
CA LEU A 125 13.18 34.89 -17.99
C LEU A 125 12.52 33.67 -18.65
N GLN A 126 12.94 32.48 -18.21
CA GLN A 126 12.50 31.18 -18.72
C GLN A 126 11.58 30.47 -17.72
N THR A 127 11.73 30.72 -16.42
CA THR A 127 10.92 30.13 -15.35
C THR A 127 10.39 31.21 -14.42
N VAL A 128 9.11 31.13 -14.06
CA VAL A 128 8.50 31.87 -12.96
C VAL A 128 7.84 30.85 -12.02
N ALA A 129 8.44 30.65 -10.84
CA ALA A 129 7.94 29.72 -9.84
C ALA A 129 7.39 30.47 -8.61
N THR A 130 6.08 30.31 -8.40
CA THR A 130 5.30 31.06 -7.40
C THR A 130 4.51 30.13 -6.47
N ASP A 131 4.81 28.84 -6.51
CA ASP A 131 4.05 27.78 -5.84
C ASP A 131 4.05 27.94 -4.32
N GLY A 132 2.95 27.60 -3.63
CA GLY A 132 2.88 27.75 -2.17
C GLY A 132 2.87 29.21 -1.72
N ASN A 133 2.07 30.06 -2.39
CA ASN A 133 1.81 31.44 -2.01
C ASN A 133 0.31 31.65 -1.75
N LEU A 134 -0.10 32.91 -1.53
CA LEU A 134 -1.48 33.29 -1.19
C LEU A 134 -2.18 34.00 -2.36
N LEU A 135 -1.72 33.81 -3.61
CA LEU A 135 -2.25 34.51 -4.78
C LEU A 135 -3.73 34.18 -4.97
N THR A 136 -4.58 35.20 -5.10
CA THR A 136 -6.04 35.05 -5.23
C THR A 136 -6.57 35.31 -6.65
N THR A 137 -5.84 36.07 -7.46
CA THR A 137 -6.22 36.41 -8.84
C THR A 137 -4.97 36.57 -9.70
N ILE A 138 -5.04 36.11 -10.95
CA ILE A 138 -3.98 36.32 -11.94
C ILE A 138 -4.36 37.50 -12.83
N ARG A 139 -3.64 38.62 -12.70
CA ARG A 139 -3.96 39.88 -13.40
C ARG A 139 -3.45 39.91 -14.84
N GLN A 140 -4.12 40.69 -15.68
CA GLN A 140 -3.64 41.05 -17.00
C GLN A 140 -2.36 41.88 -16.88
N GLY A 141 -1.33 41.54 -17.66
CA GLY A 141 -0.07 42.29 -17.71
C GLY A 141 1.00 41.87 -16.70
N VAL A 142 0.81 40.78 -15.94
CA VAL A 142 1.88 40.22 -15.09
C VAL A 142 2.99 39.61 -15.94
N PHE A 143 2.64 38.81 -16.95
CA PHE A 143 3.60 38.04 -17.78
C PHE A 143 3.87 38.64 -19.18
N ILE A 144 3.37 39.85 -19.47
CA ILE A 144 3.34 40.40 -20.84
C ILE A 144 4.74 40.62 -21.46
N ASP A 145 5.71 40.99 -20.62
CA ASP A 145 7.11 41.28 -21.01
C ASP A 145 7.99 40.01 -21.08
N LEU A 146 7.42 38.80 -20.98
CA LEU A 146 8.16 37.53 -20.80
C LEU A 146 8.01 36.56 -22.01
N PRO A 147 8.42 36.94 -23.24
CA PRO A 147 8.20 36.12 -24.44
C PRO A 147 9.03 34.82 -24.46
N ASN A 148 10.06 34.70 -23.62
CA ASN A 148 10.94 33.53 -23.53
C ASN A 148 10.55 32.54 -22.41
N LEU A 149 9.44 32.79 -21.71
CA LEU A 149 8.98 32.00 -20.57
C LEU A 149 8.61 30.57 -21.04
N GLN A 150 9.34 29.57 -20.57
CA GLN A 150 9.17 28.16 -20.85
C GLN A 150 8.27 27.46 -19.82
N GLU A 151 8.31 27.92 -18.56
CA GLU A 151 7.63 27.27 -17.44
C GLU A 151 6.89 28.29 -16.57
N VAL A 152 5.60 28.01 -16.35
CA VAL A 152 4.72 28.78 -15.44
C VAL A 152 4.24 27.86 -14.32
N ARG A 153 4.71 28.10 -13.09
CA ARG A 153 4.29 27.35 -11.89
C ARG A 153 3.56 28.25 -10.89
N LEU A 154 2.27 27.97 -10.69
CA LEU A 154 1.31 28.70 -9.84
C LEU A 154 0.59 27.74 -8.86
N THR A 155 1.22 26.61 -8.54
CA THR A 155 0.62 25.49 -7.79
C THR A 155 0.41 25.84 -6.31
N TYR A 156 -0.53 25.21 -5.61
CA TYR A 156 -0.74 25.42 -4.17
C TYR A 156 -0.88 26.92 -3.80
N ASN A 157 -1.77 27.61 -4.50
CA ASN A 157 -2.15 28.99 -4.22
C ASN A 157 -3.67 29.04 -3.94
N HIS A 158 -4.21 30.24 -3.74
CA HIS A 158 -5.65 30.45 -3.50
C HIS A 158 -6.36 31.08 -4.72
N ILE A 159 -5.87 30.79 -5.93
CA ILE A 159 -6.32 31.50 -7.14
C ILE A 159 -7.77 31.14 -7.42
N GLU A 160 -8.67 32.11 -7.32
CA GLU A 160 -10.10 31.93 -7.60
C GLU A 160 -10.47 32.35 -9.03
N SER A 161 -9.74 33.32 -9.58
CA SER A 161 -10.05 33.93 -10.89
C SER A 161 -8.80 34.27 -11.70
N ILE A 162 -8.98 34.34 -13.02
CA ILE A 162 -7.92 34.62 -13.99
C ILE A 162 -8.45 35.70 -14.95
N GLU A 163 -7.76 36.83 -15.04
CA GLU A 163 -8.20 37.93 -15.90
C GLU A 163 -8.07 37.59 -17.40
N VAL A 164 -8.95 38.15 -18.22
CA VAL A 164 -8.98 37.93 -19.66
C VAL A 164 -7.70 38.51 -20.29
N GLY A 165 -6.83 37.64 -20.81
CA GLY A 165 -5.52 38.01 -21.35
C GLY A 165 -4.38 38.01 -20.33
N ALA A 166 -4.59 37.50 -19.11
CA ALA A 166 -3.51 37.25 -18.13
C ALA A 166 -2.32 36.48 -18.76
N PHE A 167 -2.63 35.51 -19.62
CA PHE A 167 -1.65 34.69 -20.32
C PHE A 167 -1.60 35.07 -21.82
N SER A 168 -1.22 36.32 -22.06
CA SER A 168 -0.87 36.82 -23.39
C SER A 168 0.63 36.65 -23.66
N ASN A 169 1.03 36.45 -24.92
CA ASN A 169 2.43 36.44 -25.39
C ASN A 169 3.30 35.23 -24.98
N LEU A 170 2.70 34.19 -24.36
CA LEU A 170 3.41 33.01 -23.83
C LEU A 170 3.64 31.88 -24.86
N SER A 171 4.10 32.24 -26.06
CA SER A 171 4.22 31.32 -27.20
C SER A 171 5.25 30.20 -27.01
N ASN A 172 6.26 30.44 -26.17
CA ASN A 172 7.36 29.51 -25.89
C ASN A 172 7.12 28.62 -24.65
N SER A 173 6.03 28.83 -23.90
CA SER A 173 5.77 28.06 -22.68
C SER A 173 5.45 26.60 -23.01
N VAL A 174 6.24 25.67 -22.44
CA VAL A 174 6.17 24.22 -22.65
C VAL A 174 5.35 23.53 -21.54
N PHE A 175 5.39 24.08 -20.32
CA PHE A 175 4.74 23.55 -19.13
C PHE A 175 3.88 24.61 -18.43
N PHE A 176 2.72 24.19 -17.92
CA PHE A 176 1.72 25.09 -17.35
C PHE A 176 0.99 24.43 -16.16
N SER A 177 1.27 24.87 -14.93
CA SER A 177 0.69 24.32 -13.70
C SER A 177 -0.17 25.35 -12.96
N LEU A 178 -1.47 25.08 -12.91
CA LEU A 178 -2.50 25.80 -12.15
C LEU A 178 -3.23 24.87 -11.16
N GLN A 179 -2.78 23.63 -11.00
CA GLN A 179 -3.35 22.64 -10.10
C GLN A 179 -3.32 23.09 -8.63
N ASN A 180 -4.12 22.47 -7.75
CA ASN A 180 -4.20 22.79 -6.32
C ASN A 180 -4.46 24.29 -6.06
N ASN A 181 -5.59 24.79 -6.57
CA ASN A 181 -6.04 26.17 -6.45
C ASN A 181 -7.57 26.20 -6.23
N HIS A 182 -8.23 27.35 -6.41
CA HIS A 182 -9.67 27.53 -6.18
C HIS A 182 -10.40 28.06 -7.43
N ILE A 183 -9.83 27.84 -8.62
CA ILE A 183 -10.30 28.42 -9.89
C ILE A 183 -11.72 27.93 -10.16
N ARG A 184 -12.66 28.85 -10.35
CA ARG A 184 -14.10 28.53 -10.47
C ARG A 184 -14.58 28.29 -11.90
N GLU A 185 -13.91 28.91 -12.87
CA GLU A 185 -14.26 28.91 -14.30
C GLU A 185 -13.04 29.21 -15.18
N ILE A 186 -13.05 28.78 -16.45
CA ILE A 186 -12.05 29.18 -17.46
C ILE A 186 -12.75 29.90 -18.60
N ARG A 187 -12.64 31.24 -18.62
CA ARG A 187 -13.26 32.09 -19.65
C ARG A 187 -12.45 32.16 -20.93
N LYS A 188 -13.13 32.39 -22.05
CA LYS A 188 -12.53 32.47 -23.38
C LYS A 188 -11.62 33.70 -23.50
N GLY A 189 -10.41 33.48 -24.00
CA GLY A 189 -9.42 34.54 -24.18
C GLY A 189 -8.71 34.97 -22.88
N VAL A 190 -8.80 34.18 -21.80
CA VAL A 190 -7.79 34.15 -20.72
C VAL A 190 -6.40 33.91 -21.31
N PHE A 191 -6.31 32.88 -22.17
CA PHE A 191 -5.15 32.56 -22.98
C PHE A 191 -5.22 33.31 -24.32
N ARG A 192 -4.16 34.02 -24.71
CA ARG A 192 -4.10 34.78 -25.98
C ARG A 192 -2.76 34.57 -26.69
N ALA A 193 -2.84 34.26 -27.99
CA ALA A 193 -1.82 33.61 -28.83
C ALA A 193 -1.70 32.08 -28.59
N PRO A 194 -1.15 31.30 -29.55
CA PRO A 194 -0.99 29.86 -29.41
C PRO A 194 0.07 29.53 -28.36
N ILE A 195 -0.26 28.69 -27.40
CA ILE A 195 0.67 28.31 -26.32
C ILE A 195 1.44 27.07 -26.74
N GLY A 196 2.75 27.06 -26.48
CA GLY A 196 3.66 25.96 -26.84
C GLY A 196 3.45 24.66 -26.07
N ALA A 197 2.57 24.68 -25.06
CA ALA A 197 2.60 23.74 -23.96
C ALA A 197 2.15 22.33 -24.36
N ARG A 198 2.89 21.33 -23.86
CA ARG A 198 2.57 19.92 -24.06
C ARG A 198 1.72 19.35 -22.93
N GLN A 199 1.73 20.00 -21.76
CA GLN A 199 0.98 19.61 -20.57
C GLN A 199 0.30 20.85 -19.96
N LEU A 200 -0.94 20.67 -19.53
CA LEU A 200 -1.75 21.68 -18.83
C LEU A 200 -2.38 21.01 -17.62
N LEU A 201 -1.93 21.41 -16.43
CA LEU A 201 -2.33 20.81 -15.16
C LEU A 201 -3.32 21.74 -14.43
N LEU A 202 -4.59 21.31 -14.34
CA LEU A 202 -5.71 22.06 -13.77
C LEU A 202 -6.43 21.27 -12.66
N GLN A 203 -5.95 20.08 -12.30
CA GLN A 203 -6.54 19.22 -11.28
C GLN A 203 -6.57 19.87 -9.88
N ASN A 204 -7.45 19.39 -9.01
CA ASN A 204 -7.64 19.88 -7.65
C ASN A 204 -7.94 21.39 -7.65
N ASN A 205 -9.04 21.75 -8.31
CA ASN A 205 -9.59 23.11 -8.39
C ASN A 205 -11.11 23.05 -8.17
N ASN A 206 -11.83 24.15 -8.38
CA ASN A 206 -13.29 24.20 -8.28
C ASN A 206 -13.93 24.56 -9.64
N ILE A 207 -13.30 24.14 -10.76
CA ILE A 207 -13.69 24.55 -12.11
C ILE A 207 -15.03 23.89 -12.42
N SER A 208 -16.07 24.71 -12.54
CA SER A 208 -17.43 24.29 -12.87
C SER A 208 -17.77 24.45 -14.35
N VAL A 209 -17.13 25.41 -15.02
CA VAL A 209 -17.37 25.78 -16.42
C VAL A 209 -16.05 26.07 -17.13
N ILE A 210 -15.90 25.56 -18.35
CA ILE A 210 -14.88 25.97 -19.32
C ILE A 210 -15.62 26.49 -20.55
N GLU A 211 -15.45 27.77 -20.89
CA GLU A 211 -16.18 28.36 -22.03
C GLU A 211 -15.80 27.68 -23.36
N PRO A 212 -16.74 27.53 -24.33
CA PRO A 212 -16.46 26.84 -25.60
C PRO A 212 -15.28 27.41 -26.39
N GLY A 213 -14.25 26.57 -26.52
CA GLY A 213 -12.95 26.91 -27.14
C GLY A 213 -12.03 27.78 -26.28
N ALA A 214 -12.25 27.92 -24.97
CA ALA A 214 -11.32 28.65 -24.08
C ALA A 214 -9.92 28.00 -24.03
N LEU A 215 -9.84 26.68 -24.19
CA LEU A 215 -8.58 25.93 -24.27
C LEU A 215 -7.99 25.84 -25.69
N SER A 216 -8.64 26.40 -26.73
CA SER A 216 -8.19 26.23 -28.13
C SER A 216 -6.83 26.88 -28.45
N ALA A 217 -6.27 27.68 -27.53
CA ALA A 217 -4.90 28.19 -27.60
C ALA A 217 -3.84 27.08 -27.45
N PHE A 218 -4.17 25.97 -26.80
CA PHE A 218 -3.27 24.85 -26.51
C PHE A 218 -3.24 23.82 -27.66
N SER A 219 -3.12 24.27 -28.91
CA SER A 219 -3.21 23.40 -30.10
C SER A 219 -2.06 22.38 -30.25
N LYS A 220 -1.05 22.42 -29.37
CA LYS A 220 0.10 21.49 -29.27
C LYS A 220 0.03 20.57 -28.05
N LEU A 221 -1.05 20.64 -27.26
CA LEU A 221 -1.20 19.90 -26.01
C LEU A 221 -1.18 18.39 -26.26
N SER A 222 -0.44 17.66 -25.43
CA SER A 222 -0.33 16.21 -25.42
C SER A 222 -1.09 15.58 -24.25
N THR A 223 -1.18 16.29 -23.12
CA THR A 223 -1.84 15.83 -21.89
C THR A 223 -2.64 16.96 -21.25
N LEU A 224 -3.90 16.69 -20.90
CA LEU A 224 -4.78 17.56 -20.12
C LEU A 224 -5.26 16.81 -18.87
N THR A 225 -5.09 17.42 -17.69
CA THR A 225 -5.61 16.88 -16.42
C THR A 225 -6.52 17.91 -15.75
N LEU A 226 -7.80 17.54 -15.63
CA LEU A 226 -8.89 18.33 -15.05
C LEU A 226 -9.49 17.64 -13.81
N ASP A 227 -8.73 16.73 -13.20
CA ASP A 227 -9.23 15.83 -12.16
C ASP A 227 -9.62 16.56 -10.87
N ASN A 228 -10.56 16.03 -10.09
CA ASN A 228 -11.04 16.62 -8.83
C ASN A 228 -11.45 18.09 -9.03
N ASN A 229 -12.49 18.30 -9.83
CA ASN A 229 -13.09 19.59 -10.16
C ASN A 229 -14.63 19.50 -10.11
N ALA A 230 -15.33 20.56 -10.52
CA ALA A 230 -16.79 20.67 -10.48
C ALA A 230 -17.45 20.62 -11.87
N LEU A 231 -16.77 20.09 -12.90
CA LEU A 231 -17.27 20.09 -14.27
C LEU A 231 -18.51 19.20 -14.38
N SER A 232 -19.64 19.76 -14.79
CA SER A 232 -20.89 19.05 -15.04
C SER A 232 -21.22 18.91 -16.54
N ASN A 233 -20.68 19.82 -17.37
CA ASN A 233 -20.87 19.83 -18.82
C ASN A 233 -19.54 20.13 -19.55
N LEU A 234 -19.33 19.50 -20.70
CA LEU A 234 -18.15 19.61 -21.55
C LEU A 234 -18.42 20.15 -22.96
N THR A 235 -19.67 20.46 -23.34
CA THR A 235 -20.06 20.85 -24.71
C THR A 235 -19.15 21.95 -25.28
N GLY A 236 -18.24 21.57 -26.19
CA GLY A 236 -17.30 22.48 -26.83
C GLY A 236 -16.10 22.97 -25.99
N ALA A 237 -15.94 22.53 -24.74
CA ALA A 237 -14.82 22.90 -23.87
C ALA A 237 -13.46 22.40 -24.41
N LEU A 238 -13.45 21.19 -24.99
CA LEU A 238 -12.25 20.52 -25.53
C LEU A 238 -11.90 20.93 -26.98
N ARG A 239 -12.67 21.83 -27.60
CA ARG A 239 -12.51 22.18 -29.02
C ARG A 239 -11.16 22.84 -29.29
N GLY A 240 -10.43 22.26 -30.27
CA GLY A 240 -9.09 22.69 -30.69
C GLY A 240 -7.94 21.83 -30.17
N LEU A 241 -8.22 20.82 -29.32
CA LEU A 241 -7.21 19.95 -28.70
C LEU A 241 -6.85 18.69 -29.53
N GLY A 242 -7.04 18.71 -30.85
CA GLY A 242 -6.84 17.55 -31.76
C GLY A 242 -5.42 16.98 -31.88
N ASN A 243 -4.46 17.45 -31.07
CA ASN A 243 -3.14 16.85 -30.91
C ASN A 243 -2.95 16.10 -29.56
N THR A 244 -3.96 16.15 -28.67
CA THR A 244 -3.87 15.58 -27.32
C THR A 244 -3.99 14.06 -27.34
N ASN A 245 -3.05 13.41 -26.64
CA ASN A 245 -2.94 11.96 -26.53
C ASN A 245 -3.64 11.42 -25.28
N ALA A 246 -3.68 12.19 -24.19
CA ALA A 246 -4.34 11.81 -22.94
C ALA A 246 -5.17 12.97 -22.36
N ILE A 247 -6.42 12.68 -22.01
CA ILE A 247 -7.31 13.58 -21.26
C ILE A 247 -7.82 12.85 -20.03
N SER A 248 -7.64 13.47 -18.86
CA SER A 248 -8.20 13.00 -17.59
C SER A 248 -9.19 14.02 -17.05
N LEU A 249 -10.40 13.54 -16.77
CA LEU A 249 -11.57 14.27 -16.27
C LEU A 249 -12.13 13.58 -15.00
N LYS A 250 -11.26 12.84 -14.30
CA LYS A 250 -11.62 12.00 -13.15
C LYS A 250 -12.17 12.82 -11.99
N SER A 251 -13.09 12.28 -11.19
CA SER A 251 -13.63 12.95 -10.00
C SER A 251 -14.24 14.32 -10.34
N ASN A 252 -15.16 14.33 -11.30
CA ASN A 252 -15.93 15.51 -11.68
C ASN A 252 -17.43 15.22 -11.51
N GLN A 253 -18.29 16.10 -12.01
CA GLN A 253 -19.74 16.05 -11.82
C GLN A 253 -20.49 15.75 -13.13
N ILE A 254 -19.81 15.20 -14.15
CA ILE A 254 -20.34 15.02 -15.51
C ILE A 254 -21.50 14.03 -15.50
N GLU A 255 -22.71 14.47 -15.88
CA GLU A 255 -23.92 13.64 -15.87
C GLU A 255 -24.24 13.01 -17.24
N SER A 256 -23.80 13.66 -18.33
CA SER A 256 -24.08 13.28 -19.71
C SER A 256 -22.96 13.70 -20.65
N LEU A 257 -22.80 12.95 -21.74
CA LEU A 257 -21.92 13.28 -22.85
C LEU A 257 -22.78 13.48 -24.11
N ASP A 258 -22.46 14.47 -24.94
CA ASP A 258 -23.13 14.70 -26.23
C ASP A 258 -22.24 14.24 -27.40
N ASP A 259 -22.84 13.99 -28.57
CA ASP A 259 -22.11 13.50 -29.76
C ASP A 259 -20.99 14.45 -30.24
N ASN A 260 -20.97 15.70 -29.77
CA ASN A 260 -20.00 16.75 -30.18
C ASN A 260 -18.95 17.03 -29.07
N THR A 261 -18.97 16.25 -27.98
CA THR A 261 -18.15 16.51 -26.79
C THR A 261 -16.65 16.27 -27.06
N PHE A 262 -16.34 15.34 -27.96
CA PHE A 262 -14.98 14.92 -28.29
C PHE A 262 -14.58 15.18 -29.75
N ASP A 263 -15.27 16.13 -30.42
CA ASP A 263 -15.00 16.58 -31.80
C ASP A 263 -13.50 16.76 -32.11
N GLY A 264 -13.02 16.10 -33.16
CA GLY A 264 -11.67 16.29 -33.71
C GLY A 264 -10.53 15.73 -32.86
N LEU A 265 -10.81 14.98 -31.78
CA LEU A 265 -9.80 14.40 -30.89
C LEU A 265 -9.21 13.09 -31.43
N HIS A 266 -8.98 13.00 -32.75
CA HIS A 266 -8.62 11.76 -33.46
C HIS A 266 -7.31 11.08 -32.99
N LYS A 267 -6.44 11.82 -32.29
CA LYS A 267 -5.17 11.32 -31.70
C LYS A 267 -5.28 10.93 -30.21
N LEU A 268 -6.45 11.07 -29.61
CA LEU A 268 -6.66 10.70 -28.21
C LEU A 268 -6.49 9.20 -28.05
N SER A 269 -5.55 8.80 -27.21
CA SER A 269 -5.15 7.42 -26.93
C SER A 269 -5.67 6.95 -25.58
N GLN A 270 -5.83 7.87 -24.63
CA GLN A 270 -6.31 7.61 -23.27
C GLN A 270 -7.35 8.65 -22.86
N LEU A 271 -8.51 8.18 -22.38
CA LEU A 271 -9.58 9.01 -21.84
C LEU A 271 -10.04 8.46 -20.49
N ASP A 272 -9.85 9.23 -19.42
CA ASP A 272 -10.37 8.91 -18.08
C ASP A 272 -11.56 9.82 -17.73
N LEU A 273 -12.71 9.19 -17.53
CA LEU A 273 -14.00 9.77 -17.11
C LEU A 273 -14.47 9.12 -15.80
N SER A 274 -13.59 8.48 -15.05
CA SER A 274 -13.95 7.75 -13.84
C SER A 274 -14.40 8.67 -12.70
N ASN A 275 -15.16 8.14 -11.74
CA ASN A 275 -15.64 8.89 -10.58
C ASN A 275 -16.47 10.12 -11.01
N ASN A 276 -17.42 9.92 -11.93
CA ASN A 276 -18.33 10.93 -12.44
C ASN A 276 -19.80 10.48 -12.23
N GLN A 277 -20.75 11.17 -12.86
CA GLN A 277 -22.18 10.95 -12.67
C GLN A 277 -22.89 10.40 -13.91
N ILE A 278 -22.14 9.88 -14.89
CA ILE A 278 -22.65 9.56 -16.23
C ILE A 278 -23.68 8.42 -16.14
N GLY A 279 -24.95 8.71 -16.47
CA GLY A 279 -26.07 7.77 -16.32
C GLY A 279 -26.26 6.78 -17.47
N ALA A 280 -25.85 7.17 -18.68
CA ALA A 280 -25.90 6.35 -19.88
C ALA A 280 -24.90 6.86 -20.93
N ILE A 281 -24.51 5.98 -21.85
CA ILE A 281 -23.78 6.34 -23.07
C ILE A 281 -24.64 5.86 -24.25
N THR A 282 -24.96 6.79 -25.14
CA THR A 282 -25.89 6.60 -26.27
C THR A 282 -25.41 7.40 -27.47
N GLY A 283 -25.62 6.90 -28.68
CA GLY A 283 -25.30 7.64 -29.91
C GLY A 283 -23.90 7.33 -30.44
N GLN A 284 -23.15 8.37 -30.80
CA GLN A 284 -21.84 8.31 -31.45
C GLN A 284 -20.77 9.18 -30.76
N VAL A 285 -20.97 9.52 -29.48
CA VAL A 285 -20.05 10.25 -28.57
C VAL A 285 -18.55 9.94 -28.74
N PHE A 286 -18.18 8.69 -29.03
CA PHE A 286 -16.78 8.27 -29.18
C PHE A 286 -16.32 8.05 -30.63
N ALA A 287 -17.15 8.28 -31.65
CA ALA A 287 -16.86 7.91 -33.04
C ALA A 287 -15.61 8.61 -33.62
N ASP A 288 -15.32 9.84 -33.19
CA ASP A 288 -14.15 10.61 -33.62
C ASP A 288 -12.83 10.14 -32.97
N LEU A 289 -12.90 9.30 -31.93
CA LEU A 289 -11.76 8.85 -31.12
C LEU A 289 -11.00 7.67 -31.75
N SER A 290 -10.62 7.82 -33.01
CA SER A 290 -10.06 6.75 -33.87
C SER A 290 -8.73 6.11 -33.39
N SER A 291 -8.04 6.72 -32.43
CA SER A 291 -6.77 6.23 -31.87
C SER A 291 -6.88 5.76 -30.40
N LEU A 292 -8.10 5.67 -29.86
CA LEU A 292 -8.33 5.43 -28.43
C LEU A 292 -7.99 4.00 -28.04
N ASN A 293 -6.94 3.82 -27.23
CA ASN A 293 -6.51 2.53 -26.72
C ASN A 293 -7.15 2.21 -25.36
N LEU A 294 -7.41 3.23 -24.53
CA LEU A 294 -7.94 3.09 -23.17
C LEU A 294 -9.10 4.05 -22.93
N LEU A 295 -10.24 3.51 -22.49
CA LEU A 295 -11.38 4.27 -21.97
C LEU A 295 -11.70 3.81 -20.54
N ASN A 296 -11.59 4.74 -19.59
CA ASN A 296 -11.95 4.49 -18.19
C ASN A 296 -13.26 5.20 -17.82
N LEU A 297 -14.28 4.42 -17.47
CA LEU A 297 -15.60 4.85 -17.01
C LEU A 297 -15.93 4.32 -15.60
N HIS A 298 -14.92 3.82 -14.87
CA HIS A 298 -15.06 3.29 -13.51
C HIS A 298 -15.79 4.26 -12.56
N ASN A 299 -16.64 3.75 -11.65
CA ASN A 299 -17.39 4.55 -10.68
C ASN A 299 -18.23 5.66 -11.34
N ASN A 300 -19.27 5.25 -12.05
CA ASN A 300 -20.26 6.11 -12.70
C ASN A 300 -21.68 5.59 -12.42
N LYS A 301 -22.69 6.12 -13.10
CA LYS A 301 -24.11 5.73 -12.92
C LYS A 301 -24.65 4.94 -14.12
N LEU A 302 -23.80 4.30 -14.91
CA LEU A 302 -24.20 3.66 -16.17
C LEU A 302 -25.14 2.49 -15.90
N VAL A 303 -26.41 2.62 -16.29
CA VAL A 303 -27.41 1.53 -16.22
C VAL A 303 -27.34 0.62 -17.46
N LYS A 304 -26.88 1.18 -18.59
CA LYS A 304 -26.78 0.52 -19.89
C LYS A 304 -25.70 1.16 -20.76
N VAL A 305 -25.25 0.41 -21.78
CA VAL A 305 -24.18 0.80 -22.70
C VAL A 305 -24.65 0.54 -24.14
N ASP A 306 -25.16 1.61 -24.77
CA ASP A 306 -25.85 1.58 -26.07
C ASP A 306 -25.14 2.52 -27.07
N SER A 307 -23.83 2.37 -27.22
CA SER A 307 -22.98 3.23 -28.07
C SER A 307 -21.98 2.40 -28.86
N THR A 308 -21.60 2.89 -30.04
CA THR A 308 -20.44 2.36 -30.77
C THR A 308 -19.17 2.85 -30.07
N PHE A 309 -18.40 1.93 -29.49
CA PHE A 309 -17.03 2.19 -29.05
C PHE A 309 -16.07 2.16 -30.26
N PRO A 310 -14.90 2.83 -30.22
CA PRO A 310 -13.90 2.74 -31.28
C PRO A 310 -13.36 1.31 -31.42
N ASN A 311 -13.38 0.72 -32.61
CA ASN A 311 -13.00 -0.69 -32.82
C ASN A 311 -11.58 -1.04 -32.34
N GLY A 312 -10.64 -0.10 -32.40
CA GLY A 312 -9.24 -0.28 -32.00
C GLY A 312 -8.96 -0.12 -30.50
N ILE A 313 -10.01 -0.06 -29.66
CA ILE A 313 -9.85 0.03 -28.21
C ILE A 313 -9.28 -1.26 -27.61
N LEU A 314 -8.22 -1.13 -26.82
CA LEU A 314 -7.47 -2.25 -26.23
C LEU A 314 -7.88 -2.52 -24.78
N GLN A 315 -8.32 -1.49 -24.05
CA GLN A 315 -8.74 -1.57 -22.65
C GLN A 315 -10.01 -0.76 -22.41
N LEU A 316 -11.05 -1.42 -21.88
CA LEU A 316 -12.33 -0.82 -21.54
C LEU A 316 -12.69 -1.13 -20.08
N VAL A 317 -12.77 -0.08 -19.25
CA VAL A 317 -13.07 -0.18 -17.83
C VAL A 317 -14.46 0.41 -17.56
N LEU A 318 -15.40 -0.46 -17.15
CA LEU A 318 -16.81 -0.15 -16.89
C LEU A 318 -17.21 -0.52 -15.45
N SER A 319 -16.25 -0.78 -14.56
CA SER A 319 -16.48 -1.23 -13.19
C SER A 319 -17.13 -0.20 -12.28
N ALA A 320 -17.67 -0.64 -11.13
CA ALA A 320 -18.39 0.21 -10.17
C ALA A 320 -19.51 1.04 -10.85
N ASN A 321 -20.39 0.35 -11.57
CA ASN A 321 -21.50 0.98 -12.30
C ASN A 321 -22.82 0.25 -11.97
N GLN A 322 -23.89 0.55 -12.72
CA GLN A 322 -25.25 0.04 -12.49
C GLN A 322 -25.73 -0.85 -13.63
N ILE A 323 -24.79 -1.42 -14.42
CA ILE A 323 -25.09 -2.19 -15.63
C ILE A 323 -25.76 -3.50 -15.21
N ALA A 324 -27.05 -3.64 -15.51
CA ALA A 324 -27.85 -4.81 -15.15
C ALA A 324 -27.92 -5.87 -16.28
N ALA A 325 -27.71 -5.46 -17.53
CA ALA A 325 -27.80 -6.30 -18.72
C ALA A 325 -26.85 -5.83 -19.82
N LEU A 326 -26.45 -6.76 -20.68
CA LEU A 326 -25.62 -6.53 -21.87
C LEU A 326 -26.36 -7.04 -23.11
N THR A 327 -26.11 -6.43 -24.27
CA THR A 327 -26.73 -6.81 -25.55
C THR A 327 -25.70 -7.30 -26.55
N GLU A 328 -26.13 -8.02 -27.59
CA GLU A 328 -25.23 -8.45 -28.69
C GLU A 328 -24.67 -7.26 -29.51
N SER A 329 -25.19 -6.04 -29.28
CA SER A 329 -24.64 -4.78 -29.80
C SER A 329 -23.58 -4.14 -28.90
N THR A 330 -23.54 -4.45 -27.60
CA THR A 330 -22.80 -3.66 -26.59
C THR A 330 -21.28 -3.70 -26.75
N PHE A 331 -20.71 -4.82 -27.24
CA PHE A 331 -19.27 -4.96 -27.53
C PHE A 331 -18.99 -5.37 -28.99
N LYS A 332 -19.94 -5.11 -29.88
CA LYS A 332 -19.86 -5.51 -31.28
C LYS A 332 -18.72 -4.79 -32.00
N GLY A 333 -17.88 -5.55 -32.72
CA GLY A 333 -16.77 -5.03 -33.50
C GLY A 333 -15.46 -4.80 -32.74
N LEU A 334 -15.39 -5.11 -31.44
CA LEU A 334 -14.21 -4.85 -30.59
C LEU A 334 -13.18 -6.00 -30.64
N TYR A 335 -12.76 -6.34 -31.86
CA TYR A 335 -11.88 -7.49 -32.16
C TYR A 335 -10.50 -7.39 -31.51
N ASP A 336 -10.01 -6.17 -31.30
CA ASP A 336 -8.68 -5.86 -30.75
C ASP A 336 -8.66 -5.68 -29.22
N LEU A 337 -9.82 -5.73 -28.55
CA LEU A 337 -9.93 -5.53 -27.11
C LEU A 337 -9.17 -6.61 -26.33
N LEU A 338 -8.21 -6.20 -25.49
CA LEU A 338 -7.33 -7.08 -24.72
C LEU A 338 -7.79 -7.23 -23.27
N SER A 339 -8.40 -6.20 -22.70
CA SER A 339 -8.88 -6.16 -21.32
C SER A 339 -10.27 -5.53 -21.22
N LEU A 340 -11.19 -6.24 -20.55
CA LEU A 340 -12.54 -5.78 -20.26
C LEU A 340 -12.83 -5.94 -18.77
N ASP A 341 -13.02 -4.83 -18.07
CA ASP A 341 -13.42 -4.81 -16.66
C ASP A 341 -14.89 -4.38 -16.54
N LEU A 342 -15.72 -5.30 -16.03
CA LEU A 342 -17.14 -5.16 -15.77
C LEU A 342 -17.47 -5.46 -14.29
N SER A 343 -16.47 -5.45 -13.40
CA SER A 343 -16.64 -5.72 -11.96
C SER A 343 -17.55 -4.70 -11.25
N ASP A 344 -17.99 -5.00 -10.03
CA ASP A 344 -18.83 -4.11 -9.21
C ASP A 344 -20.06 -3.54 -9.97
N ASN A 345 -20.81 -4.43 -10.62
CA ASN A 345 -21.99 -4.10 -11.42
C ASN A 345 -23.20 -4.98 -11.03
N GLN A 346 -24.30 -4.87 -11.79
CA GLN A 346 -25.58 -5.53 -11.49
C GLN A 346 -25.90 -6.67 -12.49
N ILE A 347 -24.93 -7.14 -13.27
CA ILE A 347 -25.16 -8.02 -14.42
C ILE A 347 -25.70 -9.38 -13.93
N GLY A 348 -26.94 -9.70 -14.30
CA GLY A 348 -27.62 -10.93 -13.87
C GLY A 348 -27.28 -12.19 -14.66
N ALA A 349 -26.90 -12.04 -15.94
CA ALA A 349 -26.44 -13.14 -16.80
C ALA A 349 -25.70 -12.61 -18.04
N ILE A 350 -24.83 -13.43 -18.64
CA ILE A 350 -24.18 -13.14 -19.92
C ILE A 350 -24.46 -14.30 -20.88
N THR A 351 -25.22 -14.03 -21.95
CA THR A 351 -25.81 -15.06 -22.84
C THR A 351 -25.94 -14.56 -24.27
N GLY A 352 -26.05 -15.46 -25.25
CA GLY A 352 -26.04 -15.07 -26.67
C GLY A 352 -24.62 -14.87 -27.18
N GLN A 353 -24.41 -13.99 -28.15
CA GLN A 353 -23.10 -13.70 -28.76
C GLN A 353 -22.39 -12.46 -28.17
N VAL A 354 -22.77 -12.03 -26.96
CA VAL A 354 -22.31 -10.77 -26.32
C VAL A 354 -20.78 -10.63 -26.25
N LEU A 355 -20.04 -11.73 -26.02
CA LEU A 355 -18.57 -11.72 -25.95
C LEU A 355 -17.89 -12.32 -27.21
N ALA A 356 -18.66 -12.67 -28.24
CA ALA A 356 -18.15 -13.47 -29.37
C ALA A 356 -17.20 -12.69 -30.30
N ASP A 357 -17.41 -11.38 -30.45
CA ASP A 357 -16.54 -10.48 -31.24
C ASP A 357 -15.21 -10.15 -30.52
N LEU A 358 -15.04 -10.49 -29.23
CA LEU A 358 -13.87 -10.09 -28.42
C LEU A 358 -12.64 -10.98 -28.69
N SER A 359 -12.25 -11.16 -29.95
CA SER A 359 -11.31 -12.19 -30.39
C SER A 359 -9.92 -12.14 -29.74
N SER A 360 -9.45 -10.95 -29.34
CA SER A 360 -8.12 -10.73 -28.75
C SER A 360 -8.14 -10.67 -27.20
N LEU A 361 -9.29 -10.88 -26.56
CA LEU A 361 -9.46 -10.66 -25.13
C LEU A 361 -8.60 -11.64 -24.32
N ASN A 362 -7.77 -11.07 -23.44
CA ASN A 362 -6.83 -11.76 -22.57
C ASN A 362 -7.35 -11.78 -21.13
N PHE A 363 -7.90 -10.65 -20.67
CA PHE A 363 -8.42 -10.45 -19.32
C PHE A 363 -9.92 -10.06 -19.35
N LEU A 364 -10.73 -10.73 -18.54
CA LEU A 364 -12.13 -10.40 -18.29
C LEU A 364 -12.40 -10.42 -16.78
N ASP A 365 -12.81 -9.26 -16.24
CA ASP A 365 -13.28 -9.16 -14.86
C ASP A 365 -14.79 -8.95 -14.80
N LEU A 366 -15.43 -9.78 -13.97
CA LEU A 366 -16.86 -9.81 -13.69
C LEU A 366 -17.11 -9.97 -12.18
N HIS A 367 -16.14 -9.71 -11.31
CA HIS A 367 -16.30 -9.87 -9.87
C HIS A 367 -17.39 -8.96 -9.27
N ASN A 368 -17.98 -9.38 -8.16
CA ASN A 368 -19.08 -8.68 -7.46
C ASN A 368 -20.29 -8.29 -8.36
N ASN A 369 -20.59 -9.09 -9.37
CA ASN A 369 -21.82 -8.95 -10.16
C ASN A 369 -22.95 -9.79 -9.56
N LYS A 370 -24.02 -10.05 -10.32
CA LYS A 370 -25.17 -10.85 -9.88
C LYS A 370 -25.40 -12.05 -10.80
N LEU A 371 -24.32 -12.55 -11.44
CA LEU A 371 -24.37 -13.56 -12.49
C LEU A 371 -24.91 -14.88 -11.95
N VAL A 372 -26.08 -15.29 -12.43
CA VAL A 372 -26.65 -16.63 -12.18
C VAL A 372 -26.14 -17.63 -13.22
N ARG A 373 -25.81 -17.17 -14.43
CA ARG A 373 -25.24 -17.98 -15.52
C ARG A 373 -24.41 -17.16 -16.50
N MET A 374 -23.47 -17.83 -17.17
CA MET A 374 -22.59 -17.26 -18.19
C MET A 374 -22.45 -18.28 -19.32
N ASP A 375 -23.21 -18.08 -20.40
CA ASP A 375 -23.37 -19.02 -21.51
C ASP A 375 -22.85 -18.45 -22.86
N SER A 376 -22.41 -17.18 -22.89
CA SER A 376 -21.81 -16.58 -24.10
C SER A 376 -20.51 -17.30 -24.47
N PRO A 377 -20.25 -17.57 -25.76
CA PRO A 377 -18.95 -18.06 -26.22
C PRO A 377 -17.82 -17.14 -25.75
N LEU A 378 -16.79 -17.74 -25.15
CA LEU A 378 -15.57 -17.05 -24.73
C LEU A 378 -14.48 -17.17 -25.83
N PRO A 379 -13.66 -16.12 -26.03
CA PRO A 379 -12.59 -16.13 -27.02
C PRO A 379 -11.48 -17.11 -26.61
N LYS A 380 -10.94 -17.84 -27.59
CA LYS A 380 -9.98 -18.95 -27.35
C LYS A 380 -8.63 -18.50 -26.77
N GLY A 381 -8.31 -17.21 -26.85
CA GLY A 381 -7.07 -16.61 -26.36
C GLY A 381 -7.10 -16.17 -24.90
N ILE A 382 -8.27 -16.18 -24.25
CA ILE A 382 -8.45 -15.61 -22.91
C ILE A 382 -7.64 -16.37 -21.85
N LYS A 383 -6.98 -15.62 -20.96
CA LYS A 383 -6.08 -16.15 -19.95
C LYS A 383 -6.56 -15.95 -18.53
N GLN A 384 -7.30 -14.87 -18.26
CA GLN A 384 -7.74 -14.54 -16.91
C GLN A 384 -9.23 -14.24 -16.92
N ILE A 385 -9.98 -14.95 -16.07
CA ILE A 385 -11.41 -14.75 -15.85
C ILE A 385 -11.65 -14.65 -14.34
N LEU A 386 -12.14 -13.49 -13.89
CA LEU A 386 -12.49 -13.25 -12.49
C LEU A 386 -14.02 -13.21 -12.38
N LEU A 387 -14.59 -14.15 -11.62
CA LEU A 387 -16.04 -14.36 -11.46
C LEU A 387 -16.46 -14.42 -9.97
N SER A 388 -15.59 -14.01 -9.05
CA SER A 388 -15.86 -14.08 -7.62
C SER A 388 -17.01 -13.17 -7.17
N SER A 389 -17.63 -13.51 -6.04
CA SER A 389 -18.77 -12.79 -5.45
C SER A 389 -19.97 -12.63 -6.41
N ASN A 390 -20.32 -13.73 -7.10
CA ASN A 390 -21.46 -13.84 -8.01
C ASN A 390 -22.48 -14.88 -7.51
N MET A 391 -23.53 -15.11 -8.30
CA MET A 391 -24.65 -16.00 -7.97
C MET A 391 -24.61 -17.34 -8.73
N LEU A 392 -23.44 -17.75 -9.23
CA LEU A 392 -23.30 -18.95 -10.05
C LEU A 392 -23.57 -20.22 -9.22
N SER A 393 -24.54 -21.04 -9.65
CA SER A 393 -24.83 -22.33 -9.02
C SER A 393 -23.99 -23.49 -9.57
N GLN A 394 -23.32 -23.28 -10.70
CA GLN A 394 -22.47 -24.26 -11.41
C GLN A 394 -21.27 -23.54 -12.07
N VAL A 395 -20.20 -24.27 -12.35
CA VAL A 395 -19.04 -23.74 -13.10
C VAL A 395 -19.48 -23.48 -14.56
N PRO A 396 -19.25 -22.28 -15.13
CA PRO A 396 -19.65 -21.96 -16.50
C PRO A 396 -18.77 -22.69 -17.54
N PRO A 397 -19.13 -22.67 -18.84
CA PRO A 397 -18.29 -23.22 -19.91
C PRO A 397 -17.00 -22.40 -20.06
N LEU A 398 -15.83 -23.04 -19.88
CA LEU A 398 -14.53 -22.38 -19.92
C LEU A 398 -13.64 -22.87 -21.08
N PRO A 399 -12.82 -22.00 -21.70
CA PRO A 399 -11.89 -22.39 -22.75
C PRO A 399 -10.63 -23.05 -22.18
N GLY A 400 -10.19 -24.15 -22.79
CA GLY A 400 -9.09 -25.01 -22.32
C GLY A 400 -7.67 -24.44 -22.33
N ALA A 401 -7.51 -23.13 -22.55
CA ALA A 401 -6.23 -22.43 -22.63
C ALA A 401 -6.06 -21.33 -21.55
N LEU A 402 -6.96 -21.31 -20.55
CA LEU A 402 -7.01 -20.38 -19.43
C LEU A 402 -5.84 -20.59 -18.45
N ASP A 403 -5.30 -19.51 -17.90
CA ASP A 403 -4.18 -19.54 -16.94
C ASP A 403 -4.64 -19.19 -15.50
N THR A 404 -5.61 -18.29 -15.36
CA THR A 404 -6.20 -17.85 -14.07
C THR A 404 -7.72 -17.91 -14.09
N LEU A 405 -8.31 -18.51 -13.05
CA LEU A 405 -9.74 -18.51 -12.80
C LEU A 405 -10.01 -18.18 -11.34
N ASP A 406 -10.92 -17.24 -11.05
CA ASP A 406 -11.47 -17.06 -9.71
C ASP A 406 -12.99 -17.28 -9.71
N LEU A 407 -13.46 -18.21 -8.89
CA LEU A 407 -14.86 -18.55 -8.65
C LEU A 407 -15.29 -18.30 -7.20
N SER A 408 -14.44 -17.67 -6.38
CA SER A 408 -14.64 -17.53 -4.93
C SER A 408 -15.98 -16.86 -4.56
N HIS A 409 -16.55 -17.21 -3.42
CA HIS A 409 -17.84 -16.70 -2.92
C HIS A 409 -19.02 -16.86 -3.90
N ASN A 410 -19.03 -17.92 -4.72
CA ASN A 410 -20.20 -18.32 -5.51
C ASN A 410 -20.99 -19.46 -4.85
N PRO A 411 -22.34 -19.48 -4.96
CA PRO A 411 -23.21 -20.50 -4.39
C PRO A 411 -23.22 -21.81 -5.21
N LEU A 412 -22.04 -22.29 -5.63
CA LEU A 412 -21.88 -23.54 -6.38
C LEU A 412 -22.49 -24.70 -5.60
N GLN A 413 -23.38 -25.46 -6.24
CA GLN A 413 -24.16 -26.54 -5.59
C GLN A 413 -23.45 -27.90 -5.60
N SER A 414 -22.49 -28.09 -6.51
CA SER A 414 -21.73 -29.34 -6.63
C SER A 414 -20.44 -29.11 -7.42
N LEU A 415 -19.35 -29.76 -7.02
CA LEU A 415 -18.12 -29.88 -7.81
C LEU A 415 -17.80 -31.36 -8.03
N VAL A 416 -17.93 -31.84 -9.27
CA VAL A 416 -17.75 -33.26 -9.60
C VAL A 416 -16.27 -33.64 -9.76
N GLN A 417 -15.98 -34.94 -9.72
CA GLN A 417 -14.64 -35.46 -10.02
C GLN A 417 -14.17 -34.99 -11.41
N GLY A 418 -13.01 -34.34 -11.46
CA GLY A 418 -12.44 -33.82 -12.71
C GLY A 418 -13.19 -32.63 -13.31
N GLN A 419 -13.98 -31.87 -12.52
CA GLN A 419 -14.71 -30.68 -12.97
C GLN A 419 -13.84 -29.73 -13.84
N PHE A 420 -12.59 -29.54 -13.46
CA PHE A 420 -11.64 -28.64 -14.11
C PHE A 420 -10.66 -29.34 -15.08
N SER A 421 -10.83 -30.64 -15.35
CA SER A 421 -9.93 -31.43 -16.22
C SER A 421 -9.86 -30.93 -17.68
N HIS A 422 -10.83 -30.10 -18.09
CA HIS A 422 -10.90 -29.47 -19.42
C HIS A 422 -10.09 -28.17 -19.53
N ILE A 423 -9.56 -27.63 -18.42
CA ILE A 423 -8.68 -26.45 -18.37
C ILE A 423 -7.27 -26.78 -17.82
N PRO A 424 -6.54 -27.77 -18.38
CA PRO A 424 -5.27 -28.28 -17.82
C PRO A 424 -4.08 -27.29 -17.88
N SER A 425 -4.27 -26.11 -18.49
CA SER A 425 -3.30 -25.01 -18.51
C SER A 425 -3.25 -24.20 -17.22
N ILE A 426 -4.32 -24.21 -16.42
CA ILE A 426 -4.53 -23.31 -15.28
C ILE A 426 -3.39 -23.39 -14.25
N THR A 427 -2.86 -22.22 -13.88
CA THR A 427 -1.80 -22.05 -12.88
C THR A 427 -2.33 -21.45 -11.58
N THR A 428 -3.44 -20.70 -11.62
CA THR A 428 -4.04 -20.02 -10.47
C THR A 428 -5.55 -20.27 -10.41
N LEU A 429 -6.04 -20.84 -9.29
CA LEU A 429 -7.46 -21.15 -9.07
C LEU A 429 -7.97 -20.58 -7.74
N GLY A 430 -8.95 -19.68 -7.81
CA GLY A 430 -9.68 -19.13 -6.67
C GLY A 430 -10.96 -19.91 -6.39
N LEU A 431 -11.05 -20.49 -5.19
CA LEU A 431 -12.21 -21.23 -4.67
C LEU A 431 -12.39 -20.96 -3.16
N SER A 432 -12.25 -19.71 -2.71
CA SER A 432 -12.66 -19.33 -1.34
C SER A 432 -14.19 -19.33 -1.20
N GLY A 433 -14.71 -19.60 -0.01
CA GLY A 433 -16.12 -19.36 0.33
C GLY A 433 -17.14 -20.11 -0.54
N ILE A 434 -16.81 -21.31 -1.01
CA ILE A 434 -17.64 -22.09 -1.92
C ILE A 434 -18.69 -22.86 -1.13
N LYS A 435 -19.95 -22.57 -1.41
CA LYS A 435 -21.10 -23.14 -0.69
C LYS A 435 -21.06 -24.68 -0.58
N TYR A 436 -20.75 -25.41 -1.67
CA TYR A 436 -20.64 -26.87 -1.65
C TYR A 436 -19.57 -27.41 -0.69
N PHE A 437 -18.46 -26.69 -0.48
CA PHE A 437 -17.45 -27.08 0.50
C PHE A 437 -17.90 -26.76 1.93
N ILE A 438 -18.51 -25.58 2.14
CA ILE A 438 -19.06 -25.14 3.43
C ILE A 438 -20.13 -26.12 3.95
N GLU A 439 -21.11 -26.50 3.12
CA GLU A 439 -22.16 -27.46 3.50
C GLU A 439 -21.64 -28.90 3.76
N LYS A 440 -20.38 -29.17 3.42
CA LYS A 440 -19.75 -30.51 3.49
C LYS A 440 -18.59 -30.61 4.49
N GLY A 441 -17.97 -29.49 4.86
CA GLY A 441 -16.80 -29.42 5.75
C GLY A 441 -15.52 -30.09 5.22
N THR A 442 -15.49 -30.48 3.93
CA THR A 442 -14.36 -31.17 3.27
C THR A 442 -14.49 -31.15 1.72
N ILE A 443 -13.42 -31.54 1.01
CA ILE A 443 -13.32 -31.55 -0.46
C ILE A 443 -13.07 -32.99 -0.94
N ASP A 444 -13.80 -33.44 -1.98
CA ASP A 444 -13.61 -34.77 -2.55
C ASP A 444 -12.26 -34.93 -3.27
N ALA A 445 -11.60 -36.08 -3.08
CA ALA A 445 -10.28 -36.41 -3.62
C ALA A 445 -10.15 -36.30 -5.17
N GLY A 446 -11.28 -36.21 -5.88
CA GLY A 446 -11.35 -36.12 -7.33
C GLY A 446 -11.51 -34.71 -7.91
N VAL A 447 -11.78 -33.66 -7.12
CA VAL A 447 -12.16 -32.32 -7.66
C VAL A 447 -11.06 -31.72 -8.54
N PHE A 448 -9.81 -31.73 -8.08
CA PHE A 448 -8.65 -31.15 -8.79
C PHE A 448 -8.00 -32.10 -9.80
N ALA A 449 -8.66 -33.21 -10.17
CA ALA A 449 -8.11 -34.17 -11.12
C ALA A 449 -7.89 -33.53 -12.51
N GLY A 450 -6.67 -33.64 -13.03
CA GLY A 450 -6.24 -33.05 -14.30
C GLY A 450 -5.47 -31.73 -14.18
N LEU A 451 -5.46 -31.09 -13.01
CA LEU A 451 -4.81 -29.78 -12.79
C LEU A 451 -3.29 -29.87 -12.57
N GLY A 452 -2.58 -30.56 -13.47
CA GLY A 452 -1.14 -30.83 -13.38
C GLY A 452 -0.20 -29.63 -13.54
N ARG A 453 -0.74 -28.40 -13.62
CA ARG A 453 0.02 -27.13 -13.72
C ARG A 453 -0.33 -26.12 -12.64
N LEU A 454 -1.24 -26.47 -11.72
CA LEU A 454 -1.73 -25.55 -10.70
C LEU A 454 -0.62 -25.22 -9.69
N GLY A 455 -0.19 -23.95 -9.68
CA GLY A 455 0.85 -23.42 -8.80
C GLY A 455 0.27 -22.61 -7.63
N THR A 456 -0.89 -21.98 -7.79
CA THR A 456 -1.59 -21.21 -6.75
C THR A 456 -3.03 -21.68 -6.59
N LEU A 457 -3.44 -21.97 -5.35
CA LEU A 457 -4.80 -22.38 -5.01
C LEU A 457 -5.27 -21.65 -3.74
N ASN A 458 -6.39 -20.94 -3.85
CA ASN A 458 -7.08 -20.34 -2.70
C ASN A 458 -8.29 -21.20 -2.30
N LEU A 459 -8.30 -21.65 -1.04
CA LEU A 459 -9.38 -22.39 -0.39
C LEU A 459 -9.79 -21.76 0.97
N ALA A 460 -9.62 -20.46 1.13
CA ALA A 460 -10.07 -19.74 2.33
C ALA A 460 -11.60 -19.88 2.56
N ASP A 461 -12.06 -19.58 3.78
CA ASP A 461 -13.48 -19.37 4.12
C ASP A 461 -14.44 -20.55 3.78
N ASN A 462 -13.91 -21.77 3.63
CA ASN A 462 -14.65 -22.95 3.15
C ASN A 462 -15.18 -23.86 4.26
N ASN A 463 -15.08 -23.42 5.53
CA ASN A 463 -15.50 -24.18 6.71
C ASN A 463 -14.87 -25.60 6.78
N LEU A 464 -13.64 -25.75 6.27
CA LEU A 464 -12.93 -27.03 6.23
C LEU A 464 -12.46 -27.43 7.64
N THR A 465 -12.92 -28.59 8.12
CA THR A 465 -12.57 -29.10 9.46
C THR A 465 -11.18 -29.74 9.56
N ARG A 466 -10.52 -29.95 8.42
CA ARG A 466 -9.20 -30.58 8.26
C ARG A 466 -8.58 -30.20 6.92
N VAL A 467 -7.27 -30.36 6.77
CA VAL A 467 -6.59 -30.25 5.47
C VAL A 467 -7.12 -31.33 4.51
N PRO A 468 -7.62 -31.00 3.30
CA PRO A 468 -8.16 -31.98 2.34
C PRO A 468 -7.03 -32.69 1.56
N SER A 469 -6.17 -33.40 2.27
CA SER A 469 -4.90 -33.93 1.79
C SER A 469 -5.00 -34.97 0.66
N GLU A 470 -6.12 -35.70 0.56
CA GLU A 470 -6.37 -36.61 -0.58
C GLU A 470 -6.62 -35.87 -1.90
N ALA A 471 -7.31 -34.72 -1.86
CA ALA A 471 -7.60 -33.89 -3.03
C ALA A 471 -6.37 -33.07 -3.44
N LEU A 472 -5.73 -32.42 -2.47
CA LEU A 472 -4.50 -31.65 -2.67
C LEU A 472 -3.33 -32.56 -3.09
N GLY A 473 -3.32 -33.82 -2.68
CA GLY A 473 -2.32 -34.82 -3.09
C GLY A 473 -2.29 -35.18 -4.58
N LYS A 474 -3.17 -34.60 -5.42
CA LYS A 474 -3.15 -34.74 -6.88
C LYS A 474 -2.44 -33.59 -7.60
N ILE A 475 -2.28 -32.43 -6.95
CA ILE A 475 -1.72 -31.20 -7.52
C ILE A 475 -0.29 -30.96 -7.01
N ILE A 476 0.59 -31.92 -7.30
CA ILE A 476 1.99 -31.97 -6.79
C ILE A 476 2.88 -30.79 -7.20
N HIS A 477 2.42 -29.93 -8.11
CA HIS A 477 3.12 -28.73 -8.56
C HIS A 477 2.76 -27.47 -7.77
N LEU A 478 1.88 -27.55 -6.78
CA LEU A 478 1.40 -26.40 -6.00
C LEU A 478 2.55 -25.72 -5.22
N GLU A 479 2.65 -24.41 -5.36
CA GLU A 479 3.68 -23.54 -4.77
C GLU A 479 3.11 -22.53 -3.76
N ILE A 480 1.83 -22.17 -3.88
CA ILE A 480 1.10 -21.29 -2.96
C ILE A 480 -0.25 -21.95 -2.62
N LEU A 481 -0.50 -22.16 -1.33
CA LEU A 481 -1.76 -22.69 -0.81
C LEU A 481 -2.30 -21.79 0.30
N ASN A 482 -3.51 -21.27 0.10
CA ASN A 482 -4.27 -20.58 1.14
C ASN A 482 -5.40 -21.50 1.66
N LEU A 483 -5.43 -21.68 3.00
CA LEU A 483 -6.44 -22.39 3.78
C LEU A 483 -6.97 -21.54 4.96
N SER A 484 -6.85 -20.21 4.94
CA SER A 484 -7.28 -19.35 6.05
C SER A 484 -8.81 -19.26 6.23
N GLY A 485 -9.28 -18.79 7.38
CA GLY A 485 -10.73 -18.65 7.65
C GLY A 485 -11.49 -19.98 7.67
N ASN A 486 -10.83 -21.10 7.96
CA ASN A 486 -11.42 -22.44 8.00
C ASN A 486 -11.54 -22.97 9.45
N GLU A 487 -12.14 -24.15 9.64
CA GLU A 487 -12.35 -24.75 10.97
C GLU A 487 -11.26 -25.79 11.34
N ILE A 488 -10.05 -25.69 10.77
CA ILE A 488 -9.01 -26.70 10.97
C ILE A 488 -8.50 -26.62 12.42
N SER A 489 -8.81 -27.64 13.23
CA SER A 489 -8.44 -27.70 14.65
C SER A 489 -7.14 -28.48 14.94
N THR A 490 -6.73 -29.35 14.02
CA THR A 490 -5.52 -30.19 14.14
C THR A 490 -4.86 -30.39 12.77
N LEU A 491 -3.56 -30.66 12.77
CA LEU A 491 -2.77 -31.03 11.59
C LEU A 491 -2.13 -32.40 11.80
N HIS A 492 -2.13 -33.26 10.79
CA HIS A 492 -1.49 -34.57 10.84
C HIS A 492 -0.23 -34.61 9.96
N PRO A 493 0.86 -35.34 10.33
CA PRO A 493 2.10 -35.39 9.53
C PRO A 493 1.96 -35.93 8.10
N SER A 494 0.83 -36.53 7.74
CA SER A 494 0.51 -36.91 6.35
C SER A 494 -0.02 -35.76 5.50
N ASP A 495 -0.58 -34.71 6.10
CA ASP A 495 -1.47 -33.79 5.40
C ASP A 495 -0.77 -33.03 4.28
N PHE A 496 0.51 -32.72 4.48
CA PHE A 496 1.36 -32.00 3.54
C PHE A 496 2.37 -32.91 2.80
N VAL A 497 2.25 -34.24 2.92
CA VAL A 497 3.32 -35.19 2.51
C VAL A 497 3.68 -35.14 1.03
N ASN A 498 2.71 -34.80 0.17
CA ASN A 498 2.85 -34.75 -1.29
C ASN A 498 3.13 -33.34 -1.84
N MET A 499 3.09 -32.30 -1.00
CA MET A 499 3.10 -30.89 -1.43
C MET A 499 4.51 -30.27 -1.38
N THR A 500 5.53 -31.02 -1.83
CA THR A 500 6.94 -30.67 -1.62
C THR A 500 7.38 -29.34 -2.24
N ASN A 501 6.62 -28.81 -3.19
CA ASN A 501 6.92 -27.57 -3.90
C ASN A 501 6.36 -26.30 -3.22
N ILE A 502 5.53 -26.43 -2.17
CA ILE A 502 4.96 -25.27 -1.46
C ILE A 502 6.07 -24.34 -0.97
N THR A 503 5.91 -23.08 -1.34
CA THR A 503 6.75 -21.94 -0.98
C THR A 503 6.07 -21.03 0.04
N ARG A 504 4.73 -20.87 -0.09
CA ARG A 504 3.87 -20.12 0.83
C ARG A 504 2.69 -20.99 1.30
N LEU A 505 2.45 -21.01 2.61
CA LEU A 505 1.29 -21.66 3.22
C LEU A 505 0.60 -20.71 4.18
N ASP A 506 -0.66 -20.40 3.90
CA ASP A 506 -1.52 -19.63 4.81
C ASP A 506 -2.52 -20.57 5.51
N LEU A 507 -2.45 -20.61 6.83
CA LEU A 507 -3.33 -21.33 7.76
C LEU A 507 -3.95 -20.37 8.79
N SER A 508 -3.93 -19.06 8.55
CA SER A 508 -4.43 -18.05 9.49
C SER A 508 -5.94 -18.17 9.74
N GLY A 509 -6.45 -17.58 10.84
CA GLY A 509 -7.89 -17.58 11.15
C GLY A 509 -8.53 -18.98 11.24
N ASN A 510 -7.79 -19.97 11.73
CA ASN A 510 -8.24 -21.35 11.94
C ASN A 510 -8.33 -21.68 13.44
N ASN A 511 -8.63 -22.93 13.81
CA ASN A 511 -8.86 -23.36 15.19
C ASN A 511 -7.66 -24.15 15.79
N LEU A 512 -6.45 -23.95 15.28
CA LEU A 512 -5.26 -24.67 15.75
C LEU A 512 -4.88 -24.24 17.18
N THR A 513 -4.77 -25.19 18.10
CA THR A 513 -4.33 -24.93 19.50
C THR A 513 -2.85 -25.23 19.74
N SER A 514 -2.22 -25.95 18.82
CA SER A 514 -0.81 -26.35 18.86
C SER A 514 -0.29 -26.55 17.44
N VAL A 515 1.03 -26.54 17.26
CA VAL A 515 1.68 -26.91 16.00
C VAL A 515 2.49 -28.19 16.19
N PRO A 516 2.07 -29.34 15.62
CA PRO A 516 2.77 -30.61 15.83
C PRO A 516 4.19 -30.62 15.27
N GLN A 517 5.11 -31.26 15.99
CA GLN A 517 6.52 -31.31 15.62
C GLN A 517 6.71 -31.91 14.21
N ALA A 518 7.50 -31.23 13.38
CA ALA A 518 7.85 -31.62 12.02
C ALA A 518 6.67 -31.85 11.05
N VAL A 519 5.46 -31.35 11.34
CA VAL A 519 4.28 -31.47 10.45
C VAL A 519 4.53 -30.87 9.06
N PHE A 520 5.19 -29.72 9.00
CA PHE A 520 5.62 -29.08 7.75
C PHE A 520 6.87 -29.73 7.12
N GLY A 521 7.45 -30.79 7.73
CA GLY A 521 8.78 -31.30 7.42
C GLY A 521 9.03 -31.63 5.94
N LYS A 522 7.99 -32.02 5.19
CA LYS A 522 8.06 -32.34 3.75
C LYS A 522 8.01 -31.12 2.81
N LEU A 523 7.59 -29.96 3.30
CA LEU A 523 7.53 -28.71 2.52
C LEU A 523 8.95 -28.14 2.38
N SER A 524 9.76 -28.66 1.47
CA SER A 524 11.21 -28.36 1.38
C SER A 524 11.52 -26.99 0.79
N ARG A 525 10.57 -26.33 0.12
CA ARG A 525 10.72 -24.98 -0.45
C ARG A 525 9.99 -23.88 0.32
N MET A 526 9.33 -24.20 1.43
CA MET A 526 8.50 -23.25 2.16
C MET A 526 9.40 -22.22 2.85
N TYR A 527 9.23 -20.96 2.48
CA TYR A 527 9.92 -19.81 3.06
C TYR A 527 8.97 -18.87 3.82
N GLU A 528 7.66 -18.99 3.62
CA GLU A 528 6.63 -18.11 4.17
C GLU A 528 5.48 -18.96 4.73
N LEU A 529 5.13 -18.73 6.00
CA LEU A 529 4.11 -19.46 6.72
C LEU A 529 3.29 -18.51 7.59
N ASP A 530 1.98 -18.48 7.37
CA ASP A 530 1.04 -17.77 8.24
C ASP A 530 0.24 -18.76 9.10
N LEU A 531 0.23 -18.49 10.41
CA LEU A 531 -0.48 -19.22 11.46
C LEU A 531 -1.28 -18.27 12.36
N SER A 532 -1.43 -17.01 11.96
CA SER A 532 -2.06 -15.93 12.75
C SER A 532 -3.53 -16.23 13.05
N ASP A 533 -4.12 -15.54 14.03
CA ASP A 533 -5.54 -15.62 14.38
C ASP A 533 -6.05 -17.05 14.72
N ASN A 534 -5.12 -17.95 15.09
CA ASN A 534 -5.39 -19.29 15.61
C ASN A 534 -5.16 -19.37 17.14
N PRO A 535 -5.87 -20.18 17.92
CA PRO A 535 -5.66 -20.29 19.38
C PRO A 535 -4.38 -21.04 19.84
N ILE A 536 -3.24 -20.88 19.16
CA ILE A 536 -1.96 -21.58 19.40
C ILE A 536 -1.26 -21.09 20.68
N VAL A 537 -1.55 -21.74 21.82
CA VAL A 537 -0.91 -21.40 23.11
C VAL A 537 0.60 -21.69 23.17
N TYR A 538 1.12 -22.57 22.30
CA TYR A 538 2.49 -23.08 22.34
C TYR A 538 3.07 -23.45 20.97
N VAL A 539 4.32 -23.02 20.72
CA VAL A 539 5.15 -23.47 19.58
C VAL A 539 6.29 -24.36 20.10
N GLY A 540 6.30 -25.61 19.64
CA GLY A 540 7.24 -26.64 20.11
C GLY A 540 8.63 -26.67 19.45
N PRO A 541 9.54 -27.52 19.99
CA PRO A 541 10.91 -27.67 19.48
C PRO A 541 10.94 -28.11 18.02
N ARG A 542 11.76 -27.45 17.20
CA ARG A 542 11.97 -27.75 15.77
C ARG A 542 10.70 -27.74 14.90
N VAL A 543 9.67 -26.98 15.27
CA VAL A 543 8.51 -26.71 14.40
C VAL A 543 8.96 -25.93 13.15
N PHE A 544 9.78 -24.90 13.34
CA PHE A 544 10.36 -24.04 12.29
C PHE A 544 11.81 -24.47 11.97
N ASN A 545 11.97 -25.74 11.58
CA ASN A 545 13.29 -26.34 11.30
C ASN A 545 13.60 -26.41 9.79
N LYS A 546 13.55 -25.25 9.13
CA LYS A 546 13.71 -25.02 7.67
C LYS A 546 14.22 -23.61 7.41
N GLU A 547 14.69 -23.31 6.20
CA GLU A 547 15.07 -21.96 5.75
C GLU A 547 13.84 -21.05 5.52
N LEU A 548 13.12 -20.75 6.60
CA LEU A 548 12.01 -19.79 6.59
C LEU A 548 12.53 -18.36 6.61
N VAL A 549 11.93 -17.51 5.77
CA VAL A 549 12.18 -16.07 5.66
C VAL A 549 11.10 -15.27 6.39
N ALA A 550 9.86 -15.76 6.41
CA ALA A 550 8.72 -15.13 7.06
C ALA A 550 7.87 -16.12 7.85
N VAL A 551 7.53 -15.76 9.09
CA VAL A 551 6.62 -16.50 9.98
C VAL A 551 5.68 -15.51 10.66
N HIS A 552 4.38 -15.72 10.51
CA HIS A 552 3.33 -14.88 11.11
C HIS A 552 2.56 -15.68 12.16
N LEU A 553 2.51 -15.12 13.37
CA LEU A 553 1.88 -15.71 14.56
C LEU A 553 1.08 -14.64 15.32
N ASP A 554 0.53 -13.65 14.60
CA ASP A 554 -0.26 -12.57 15.19
C ASP A 554 -1.57 -13.10 15.80
N HIS A 555 -2.04 -12.50 16.89
CA HIS A 555 -3.27 -12.89 17.61
C HIS A 555 -3.32 -14.36 18.12
N THR A 556 -2.20 -15.09 18.11
CA THR A 556 -2.23 -16.55 18.33
C THR A 556 -2.48 -17.04 19.76
N LYS A 557 -2.72 -16.14 20.74
CA LYS A 557 -2.77 -16.46 22.18
C LYS A 557 -1.48 -17.11 22.73
N LEU A 558 -0.38 -16.96 22.02
CA LEU A 558 0.89 -17.64 22.29
C LEU A 558 1.48 -17.23 23.63
N ARG A 559 1.84 -18.21 24.47
CA ARG A 559 2.38 -18.01 25.82
C ARG A 559 3.83 -18.43 25.97
N ILE A 560 4.25 -19.46 25.23
CA ILE A 560 5.62 -19.98 25.20
C ILE A 560 6.00 -20.33 23.75
N ILE A 561 7.23 -19.99 23.38
CA ILE A 561 7.94 -20.55 22.22
C ILE A 561 9.08 -21.41 22.78
N ASP A 562 9.32 -22.60 22.24
CA ASP A 562 10.50 -23.39 22.58
C ASP A 562 11.78 -22.72 22.04
N GLU A 563 12.87 -22.70 22.83
CA GLU A 563 14.14 -22.06 22.41
C GLU A 563 14.71 -22.66 21.11
N THR A 564 14.39 -23.92 20.80
CA THR A 564 14.81 -24.64 19.60
C THR A 564 13.75 -24.66 18.49
N ALA A 565 12.63 -23.94 18.64
CA ALA A 565 11.57 -23.86 17.62
C ALA A 565 12.14 -23.50 16.24
N PHE A 566 13.04 -22.52 16.20
CA PHE A 566 13.68 -21.97 15.00
C PHE A 566 15.07 -22.55 14.68
N ASN A 567 15.49 -23.68 15.27
CA ASN A 567 16.87 -24.20 15.11
C ASN A 567 17.30 -24.61 13.68
N GLY A 568 16.41 -24.52 12.69
CA GLY A 568 16.77 -24.61 11.27
C GLY A 568 16.46 -23.35 10.44
N SER A 569 15.84 -22.33 11.04
CA SER A 569 15.48 -21.07 10.38
C SER A 569 16.50 -19.98 10.74
N VAL A 570 17.65 -19.98 10.06
CA VAL A 570 18.75 -19.03 10.34
C VAL A 570 18.54 -17.63 9.75
N ASP A 571 17.73 -17.51 8.68
CA ASP A 571 17.52 -16.29 7.90
C ASP A 571 16.07 -15.73 8.00
N VAL A 572 15.40 -15.91 9.15
CA VAL A 572 14.06 -15.33 9.38
C VAL A 572 14.17 -13.81 9.41
N LYS A 573 13.62 -13.15 8.39
CA LYS A 573 13.57 -11.68 8.27
C LYS A 573 12.31 -11.10 8.90
N TRP A 574 11.21 -11.84 8.82
CA TRP A 574 9.90 -11.44 9.34
C TRP A 574 9.43 -12.45 10.38
N LEU A 575 9.24 -11.99 11.62
CA LEU A 575 8.66 -12.79 12.70
C LEU A 575 7.65 -11.93 13.44
N ARG A 576 6.38 -12.03 13.05
CA ARG A 576 5.30 -11.27 13.69
C ARG A 576 4.72 -12.05 14.87
N LEU A 577 4.58 -11.40 16.02
CA LEU A 577 4.18 -12.00 17.30
C LEU A 577 3.11 -11.17 18.03
N ASN A 578 2.33 -10.34 17.33
CA ASN A 578 1.47 -9.33 17.95
C ASN A 578 0.27 -9.89 18.69
N ASN A 579 -0.26 -9.11 19.62
CA ASN A 579 -1.53 -9.38 20.29
C ASN A 579 -1.58 -10.79 20.96
N ASN A 580 -0.44 -11.19 21.54
CA ASN A 580 -0.23 -12.50 22.16
C ASN A 580 -0.11 -12.38 23.70
N TYR A 581 0.12 -13.51 24.37
CA TYR A 581 0.29 -13.58 25.82
C TYR A 581 1.74 -13.86 26.25
N LEU A 582 2.72 -13.52 25.40
CA LEU A 582 4.14 -13.67 25.71
C LEU A 582 4.55 -12.71 26.83
N GLN A 583 5.09 -13.26 27.91
CA GLN A 583 5.71 -12.46 28.98
C GLN A 583 7.21 -12.23 28.75
N PHE A 584 7.86 -13.13 28.00
CA PHE A 584 9.29 -13.05 27.69
C PHE A 584 9.61 -13.72 26.35
N LEU A 585 10.77 -13.37 25.77
CA LEU A 585 11.31 -14.02 24.57
C LEU A 585 12.46 -14.98 24.98
N PRO A 586 12.39 -16.28 24.64
CA PRO A 586 13.47 -17.25 24.86
C PRO A 586 14.83 -16.84 24.29
N GLY A 587 15.91 -17.30 24.92
CA GLY A 587 17.31 -16.93 24.64
C GLY A 587 17.88 -17.40 23.29
N GLY A 588 17.37 -16.87 22.18
CA GLY A 588 17.92 -17.15 20.86
C GLY A 588 16.99 -16.88 19.69
N ILE A 589 15.67 -16.89 19.89
CA ILE A 589 14.70 -16.77 18.79
C ILE A 589 14.75 -15.42 18.07
N TYR A 590 15.34 -14.41 18.71
CA TYR A 590 15.58 -13.07 18.15
C TYR A 590 16.93 -12.93 17.42
N LYS A 591 17.80 -13.95 17.43
CA LYS A 591 19.11 -13.89 16.75
C LYS A 591 19.03 -13.82 15.22
N PRO A 592 18.07 -14.50 14.53
CA PRO A 592 17.87 -14.34 13.08
C PRO A 592 17.41 -12.94 12.65
N LEU A 593 16.77 -12.18 13.55
CA LEU A 593 16.07 -10.92 13.26
C LEU A 593 17.01 -9.71 13.03
N THR A 594 18.23 -9.95 12.56
CA THR A 594 19.18 -8.88 12.22
C THR A 594 18.72 -8.10 11.00
N PHE A 595 18.55 -6.79 11.19
CA PHE A 595 18.12 -5.84 10.16
C PHE A 595 19.02 -5.85 8.92
N TYR A 596 18.52 -6.44 7.82
CA TYR A 596 18.93 -6.09 6.47
C TYR A 596 18.06 -4.91 6.00
N GLY A 597 18.61 -4.06 5.13
CA GLY A 597 18.01 -2.77 4.79
C GLY A 597 16.55 -2.86 4.31
N ASP A 598 15.76 -1.95 4.87
CA ASP A 598 14.36 -1.62 4.55
C ASP A 598 13.27 -2.60 5.03
N LEU A 599 12.24 -2.02 5.68
CA LEU A 599 10.90 -2.55 5.95
C LEU A 599 10.65 -3.59 7.07
N MET A 600 11.53 -3.78 8.08
CA MET A 600 11.04 -4.38 9.34
C MET A 600 10.06 -3.41 10.02
N GLU A 601 8.77 -3.76 10.09
CA GLU A 601 7.70 -2.84 10.51
C GLU A 601 7.73 -2.62 12.03
N LEU A 602 7.40 -1.39 12.46
CA LEU A 602 7.50 -0.95 13.86
C LEU A 602 6.54 -1.68 14.82
N GLU A 603 5.63 -2.49 14.27
CA GLU A 603 4.51 -3.09 14.97
C GLU A 603 4.75 -4.55 15.37
N ASP A 604 5.69 -5.29 14.75
CA ASP A 604 5.83 -6.77 14.74
C ASP A 604 5.93 -7.53 16.10
N MET A 605 6.09 -6.86 17.25
CA MET A 605 6.09 -7.48 18.59
C MET A 605 5.27 -6.70 19.65
N THR A 606 4.26 -5.95 19.21
CA THR A 606 3.38 -5.12 20.05
C THR A 606 2.32 -5.94 20.81
N ASN A 607 1.60 -5.26 21.72
CA ASN A 607 0.42 -5.76 22.42
C ASN A 607 0.58 -7.13 23.11
N ASN A 608 1.74 -7.35 23.73
CA ASN A 608 2.04 -8.52 24.55
C ASN A 608 2.29 -8.10 26.02
N PRO A 609 1.98 -8.96 27.01
CA PRO A 609 2.13 -8.67 28.44
C PRO A 609 3.60 -8.77 28.91
N TRP A 610 4.51 -8.06 28.24
CA TRP A 610 5.96 -8.15 28.47
C TRP A 610 6.35 -7.87 29.92
N LYS A 611 7.01 -8.86 30.54
CA LYS A 611 7.46 -8.86 31.93
C LYS A 611 8.95 -8.54 31.96
N CYS A 612 9.26 -7.27 32.15
CA CYS A 612 10.62 -6.73 32.19
C CYS A 612 11.34 -7.03 33.51
N ASP A 613 11.43 -8.32 33.85
CA ASP A 613 12.27 -8.83 34.93
C ASP A 613 13.54 -9.49 34.35
N CYS A 614 14.17 -10.39 35.11
CA CYS A 614 15.39 -11.06 34.65
C CYS A 614 15.20 -12.01 33.47
N GLN A 615 13.96 -12.38 33.10
CA GLN A 615 13.67 -13.20 31.91
C GLN A 615 13.93 -12.42 30.61
N MET A 616 13.72 -11.10 30.62
CA MET A 616 13.95 -10.23 29.45
C MET A 616 15.39 -9.69 29.36
N TYR A 617 16.31 -10.13 30.24
CA TYR A 617 17.66 -9.56 30.33
C TYR A 617 18.45 -9.65 29.03
N GLU A 618 18.52 -10.82 28.38
CA GLU A 618 19.30 -11.00 27.15
C GLU A 618 18.69 -10.25 25.96
N TYR A 619 17.37 -10.29 25.81
CA TYR A 619 16.68 -9.50 24.77
C TYR A 619 16.86 -8.00 24.99
N ALA A 620 16.84 -7.54 26.24
CA ALA A 620 17.13 -6.15 26.60
C ALA A 620 18.58 -5.72 26.31
N GLN A 621 19.53 -6.66 26.23
CA GLN A 621 20.87 -6.39 25.69
C GLN A 621 20.84 -6.33 24.16
N TYR A 622 20.12 -7.24 23.50
CA TYR A 622 19.98 -7.29 22.04
C TYR A 622 19.36 -6.01 21.45
N VAL A 623 18.22 -5.55 21.97
CA VAL A 623 17.53 -4.33 21.49
C VAL A 623 18.26 -3.02 21.82
N ARG A 624 19.48 -3.08 22.36
CA ARG A 624 20.39 -1.93 22.51
C ARG A 624 21.47 -1.88 21.44
N THR A 625 21.67 -2.97 20.69
CA THR A 625 22.62 -3.00 19.57
C THR A 625 22.15 -2.07 18.43
N PRO A 626 23.06 -1.63 17.53
CA PRO A 626 22.68 -0.91 16.33
C PRO A 626 21.79 -1.73 15.38
N ALA A 627 22.03 -3.05 15.29
CA ALA A 627 21.31 -3.96 14.40
C ALA A 627 19.84 -4.21 14.79
N ALA A 628 19.45 -3.82 16.02
CA ALA A 628 18.09 -3.98 16.55
C ALA A 628 17.45 -2.61 16.90
N PHE A 629 17.72 -1.57 16.10
CA PHE A 629 17.16 -0.23 16.31
C PHE A 629 15.65 -0.16 16.06
N ALA A 630 15.13 -0.90 15.07
CA ALA A 630 13.69 -0.96 14.79
C ALA A 630 12.88 -1.61 15.95
N LEU A 631 13.43 -2.67 16.56
CA LEU A 631 12.85 -3.42 17.69
C LEU A 631 12.89 -2.66 19.04
N SER A 632 12.95 -1.33 19.00
CA SER A 632 13.15 -0.50 20.19
C SER A 632 11.87 -0.03 20.88
N SER A 633 10.69 -0.27 20.28
CA SER A 633 9.37 0.21 20.74
C SER A 633 8.75 -0.57 21.91
N LEU A 634 9.27 -1.75 22.26
CA LEU A 634 8.67 -2.68 23.23
C LEU A 634 8.45 -2.05 24.62
N GLU A 635 7.18 -1.93 25.02
CA GLU A 635 6.75 -1.42 26.33
C GLU A 635 6.57 -2.54 27.37
N CYS A 636 7.02 -2.29 28.59
CA CYS A 636 6.87 -3.18 29.73
C CYS A 636 5.44 -3.15 30.32
N ALA A 637 4.76 -4.30 30.36
CA ALA A 637 3.49 -4.46 31.08
C ALA A 637 3.69 -4.61 32.60
N GLY A 638 4.86 -5.09 33.03
CA GLY A 638 5.28 -5.19 34.42
C GLY A 638 6.78 -5.51 34.56
N PRO A 639 7.33 -5.68 35.78
CA PRO A 639 6.68 -5.48 37.08
C PRO A 639 6.26 -4.02 37.33
N GLY A 640 5.47 -3.76 38.39
CA GLY A 640 4.78 -2.47 38.58
C GLY A 640 5.67 -1.23 38.63
N SER A 641 6.94 -1.35 39.01
CA SER A 641 7.94 -0.27 38.98
C SER A 641 8.48 0.07 37.59
N LEU A 642 8.30 -0.84 36.62
CA LEU A 642 8.77 -0.73 35.24
C LEU A 642 7.62 -0.65 34.22
N LYS A 643 6.36 -0.80 34.67
CA LYS A 643 5.19 -0.69 33.79
C LYS A 643 5.15 0.66 33.07
N GLY A 644 4.86 0.64 31.77
CA GLY A 644 4.82 1.84 30.93
C GLY A 644 6.20 2.34 30.46
N GLN A 645 7.28 1.62 30.77
CA GLN A 645 8.62 1.97 30.30
C GLN A 645 9.00 1.16 29.07
N VAL A 646 9.62 1.82 28.09
CA VAL A 646 10.20 1.17 26.91
C VAL A 646 11.47 0.40 27.32
N LEU A 647 11.54 -0.90 27.00
CA LEU A 647 12.59 -1.82 27.48
C LEU A 647 14.02 -1.39 27.11
N ARG A 648 14.22 -0.77 25.94
CA ARG A 648 15.52 -0.20 25.53
C ARG A 648 16.03 0.89 26.49
N ASN A 649 15.13 1.52 27.25
CA ASN A 649 15.45 2.55 28.24
C ASN A 649 15.52 2.01 29.69
N VAL A 650 14.88 0.86 29.98
CA VAL A 650 14.90 0.20 31.31
C VAL A 650 16.30 -0.31 31.67
N SER A 651 16.93 0.25 32.71
CA SER A 651 18.28 -0.14 33.14
C SER A 651 18.43 -1.65 33.35
N LEU A 652 19.47 -2.26 32.77
CA LEU A 652 19.76 -3.70 32.93
C LEU A 652 19.85 -4.14 34.39
N ASN A 653 20.29 -3.25 35.29
CA ASN A 653 20.37 -3.51 36.74
C ASN A 653 19.00 -3.57 37.44
N ALA A 654 17.92 -3.13 36.80
CA ALA A 654 16.54 -3.20 37.28
C ALA A 654 15.80 -4.47 36.82
N LEU A 655 16.31 -5.17 35.80
CA LEU A 655 15.77 -6.43 35.26
C LEU A 655 16.05 -7.60 36.22
N ARG A 656 15.34 -7.62 37.34
CA ARG A 656 15.51 -8.60 38.44
C ARG A 656 14.23 -9.40 38.64
N CYS A 657 14.37 -10.72 38.78
CA CYS A 657 13.31 -11.58 39.27
C CYS A 657 13.33 -11.59 40.81
N ASP A 658 12.17 -11.42 41.43
CA ASP A 658 12.05 -11.22 42.88
C ASP A 658 11.85 -12.57 43.62
N CYS A 659 12.94 -13.32 43.82
CA CYS A 659 12.93 -14.58 44.56
C CYS A 659 14.32 -14.96 45.12
N PRO A 660 14.39 -15.81 46.16
CA PRO A 660 15.67 -16.13 46.82
C PRO A 660 16.60 -17.03 46.00
N HIS A 661 16.05 -17.97 45.23
CA HIS A 661 16.83 -18.92 44.42
C HIS A 661 16.19 -19.13 43.06
N LYS A 662 16.95 -18.82 42.01
CA LYS A 662 16.60 -19.11 40.62
C LYS A 662 16.68 -20.62 40.36
N SER A 663 15.66 -21.19 39.73
CA SER A 663 15.59 -22.61 39.38
C SER A 663 14.81 -22.84 38.10
N ALA A 664 15.32 -23.76 37.27
CA ALA A 664 14.53 -24.39 36.21
C ALA A 664 13.30 -25.09 36.83
N PRO A 665 12.19 -25.22 36.09
CA PRO A 665 10.98 -25.84 36.59
C PRO A 665 11.20 -27.31 36.97
N THR A 666 10.45 -27.74 37.98
CA THR A 666 10.30 -29.14 38.38
C THR A 666 8.81 -29.45 38.51
N ILE A 667 8.39 -30.66 38.13
CA ILE A 667 6.98 -31.05 38.10
C ILE A 667 6.76 -32.25 39.03
N ASP A 668 5.79 -32.15 39.92
CA ASP A 668 5.26 -33.28 40.69
C ASP A 668 3.88 -33.70 40.15
N THR A 669 3.77 -34.96 39.73
CA THR A 669 2.51 -35.58 39.25
C THR A 669 1.91 -36.56 40.24
N ARG A 670 2.48 -36.71 41.45
CA ARG A 670 1.96 -37.61 42.49
C ARG A 670 0.54 -37.23 42.88
N GLY A 671 -0.29 -38.24 43.15
CA GLY A 671 -1.73 -38.05 43.39
C GLY A 671 -2.57 -37.81 42.13
N SER A 672 -2.00 -37.94 40.92
CA SER A 672 -2.78 -37.99 39.68
C SER A 672 -3.76 -39.15 39.63
N THR A 673 -4.91 -38.92 39.00
CA THR A 673 -5.92 -39.95 38.72
C THR A 673 -5.42 -40.87 37.60
N ALA A 674 -4.99 -42.10 37.93
CA ALA A 674 -4.51 -43.07 36.94
C ALA A 674 -5.63 -43.88 36.28
N VAL A 675 -6.74 -44.11 36.99
CA VAL A 675 -7.95 -44.80 36.51
C VAL A 675 -9.18 -44.02 36.93
N VAL A 676 -10.14 -43.86 36.03
CA VAL A 676 -11.43 -43.21 36.31
C VAL A 676 -12.56 -43.95 35.60
N HIS A 677 -13.76 -43.94 36.17
CA HIS A 677 -14.95 -44.47 35.50
C HIS A 677 -15.61 -43.43 34.61
N ILE A 678 -16.29 -43.87 33.56
CA ILE A 678 -17.08 -42.99 32.69
C ILE A 678 -18.04 -42.10 33.53
N ARG A 679 -18.20 -40.84 33.09
CA ARG A 679 -18.94 -39.74 33.74
C ARG A 679 -18.40 -39.26 35.09
N HIS A 680 -17.28 -39.82 35.59
CA HIS A 680 -16.66 -39.32 36.83
C HIS A 680 -15.58 -38.28 36.52
N ARG A 681 -15.31 -37.41 37.49
CA ARG A 681 -14.29 -36.36 37.41
C ARG A 681 -12.91 -36.93 37.67
N ALA A 682 -11.94 -36.66 36.81
CA ALA A 682 -10.52 -36.96 37.04
C ALA A 682 -9.73 -35.67 37.29
N VAL A 683 -8.65 -35.79 38.07
CA VAL A 683 -7.65 -34.72 38.26
C VAL A 683 -6.27 -35.29 37.97
N LEU A 684 -5.58 -34.72 36.99
CA LEU A 684 -4.19 -35.04 36.64
C LEU A 684 -3.31 -33.97 37.27
N LYS A 685 -2.44 -34.36 38.19
CA LYS A 685 -1.58 -33.42 38.93
C LYS A 685 -0.37 -33.03 38.10
N CYS A 686 -0.06 -31.75 38.15
CA CYS A 686 1.18 -31.15 37.63
C CYS A 686 1.52 -29.95 38.50
N GLN A 687 1.97 -30.22 39.72
CA GLN A 687 2.37 -29.18 40.66
C GLN A 687 3.78 -28.71 40.29
N VAL A 688 3.89 -27.46 39.84
CA VAL A 688 5.12 -26.90 39.31
C VAL A 688 5.85 -26.10 40.38
N THR A 689 7.13 -26.40 40.60
CA THR A 689 8.03 -25.59 41.44
C THR A 689 9.15 -25.02 40.57
N ALA A 690 9.21 -23.69 40.45
CA ALA A 690 10.16 -22.95 39.62
C ALA A 690 10.40 -21.54 40.19
N CYS A 691 11.57 -20.94 39.93
CA CYS A 691 11.69 -19.48 39.94
C CYS A 691 12.58 -18.96 38.79
N PRO A 692 12.12 -18.00 37.96
CA PRO A 692 10.80 -17.36 38.02
C PRO A 692 9.67 -18.35 37.71
N GLU A 693 8.43 -17.91 37.96
CA GLU A 693 7.22 -18.67 37.66
C GLU A 693 7.27 -19.24 36.23
N ALA A 694 6.95 -20.53 36.10
CA ALA A 694 6.96 -21.24 34.84
C ALA A 694 5.55 -21.33 34.29
N ALA A 695 5.34 -20.96 33.03
CA ALA A 695 4.05 -21.12 32.38
C ALA A 695 3.80 -22.61 32.08
N VAL A 696 2.57 -23.05 32.30
CA VAL A 696 2.16 -24.47 32.31
C VAL A 696 1.24 -24.76 31.13
N ILE A 697 1.58 -25.78 30.35
CA ILE A 697 0.82 -26.25 29.20
C ILE A 697 0.52 -27.74 29.38
N TRP A 698 -0.74 -28.13 29.21
CA TRP A 698 -1.11 -29.52 29.03
C TRP A 698 -1.30 -29.83 27.54
N THR A 699 -0.79 -30.97 27.09
CA THR A 699 -1.13 -31.55 25.79
C THR A 699 -1.91 -32.83 26.01
N THR A 700 -3.07 -32.92 25.35
CA THR A 700 -4.00 -34.06 25.38
C THR A 700 -3.50 -35.23 24.51
N PRO A 701 -4.07 -36.44 24.66
CA PRO A 701 -3.78 -37.58 23.77
C PRO A 701 -4.06 -37.30 22.29
N THR A 702 -4.95 -36.34 21.98
CA THR A 702 -5.32 -35.90 20.63
C THR A 702 -4.45 -34.75 20.09
N GLY A 703 -3.47 -34.26 20.86
CA GLY A 703 -2.54 -33.20 20.44
C GLY A 703 -3.01 -31.76 20.69
N VAL A 704 -4.24 -31.56 21.18
CA VAL A 704 -4.75 -30.25 21.62
C VAL A 704 -3.93 -29.78 22.83
N SER A 705 -3.45 -28.54 22.79
CA SER A 705 -2.73 -27.90 23.91
C SER A 705 -3.62 -26.93 24.68
N LEU A 706 -3.47 -26.91 26.01
CA LEU A 706 -4.35 -26.22 26.96
C LEU A 706 -3.56 -25.54 28.08
N THR A 707 -4.06 -24.38 28.50
CA THR A 707 -3.59 -23.54 29.62
C THR A 707 -4.75 -23.19 30.56
N SER A 708 -4.48 -22.49 31.67
CA SER A 708 -5.50 -22.12 32.68
C SER A 708 -6.62 -21.21 32.17
N ASP A 709 -6.39 -20.53 31.05
CA ASP A 709 -7.30 -19.63 30.33
C ASP A 709 -7.88 -20.26 29.04
N SER A 710 -7.52 -21.49 28.70
CA SER A 710 -8.03 -22.19 27.53
C SER A 710 -9.48 -22.67 27.74
N GLN A 711 -10.39 -22.27 26.84
CA GLN A 711 -11.78 -22.68 26.87
C GLN A 711 -11.95 -23.99 26.07
N HIS A 712 -12.02 -25.13 26.77
CA HIS A 712 -12.21 -26.44 26.15
C HIS A 712 -13.44 -27.16 26.74
N PRO A 713 -14.31 -27.80 25.93
CA PRO A 713 -15.39 -28.63 26.44
C PRO A 713 -14.85 -29.75 27.34
N GLY A 714 -15.35 -29.86 28.58
CA GLY A 714 -15.02 -30.96 29.50
C GLY A 714 -13.61 -30.97 30.11
N LEU A 715 -12.69 -30.10 29.69
CA LEU A 715 -11.31 -30.01 30.19
C LEU A 715 -11.02 -28.61 30.73
N SER A 716 -10.34 -28.50 31.87
CA SER A 716 -9.93 -27.21 32.46
C SER A 716 -8.65 -27.33 33.27
N VAL A 717 -7.71 -26.41 33.11
CA VAL A 717 -6.45 -26.36 33.88
C VAL A 717 -6.60 -25.42 35.08
N LEU A 718 -6.21 -25.88 36.27
CA LEU A 718 -6.30 -25.13 37.53
C LEU A 718 -5.09 -24.21 37.74
N SER A 719 -5.24 -23.25 38.66
CA SER A 719 -4.15 -22.36 39.09
C SER A 719 -2.99 -23.05 39.82
N ASP A 720 -3.12 -24.33 40.21
CA ASP A 720 -2.01 -25.14 40.74
C ASP A 720 -1.30 -25.98 39.65
N GLY A 721 -1.62 -25.72 38.37
CA GLY A 721 -1.11 -26.44 37.20
C GLY A 721 -1.83 -27.75 36.87
N SER A 722 -2.74 -28.25 37.72
CA SER A 722 -3.42 -29.53 37.47
C SER A 722 -4.48 -29.45 36.36
N LEU A 723 -4.55 -30.45 35.48
CA LEU A 723 -5.67 -30.62 34.55
C LEU A 723 -6.84 -31.34 35.24
N VAL A 724 -8.06 -30.88 34.98
CA VAL A 724 -9.31 -31.51 35.43
C VAL A 724 -10.08 -31.99 34.20
N VAL A 725 -10.39 -33.28 34.17
CA VAL A 725 -11.41 -33.86 33.29
C VAL A 725 -12.72 -33.80 34.05
N VAL A 726 -13.66 -32.98 33.59
CA VAL A 726 -14.90 -32.66 34.33
C VAL A 726 -15.81 -33.89 34.44
N SER A 727 -15.94 -34.67 33.36
CA SER A 727 -16.76 -35.88 33.27
C SER A 727 -16.17 -36.80 32.19
N ALA A 728 -15.38 -37.79 32.59
CA ALA A 728 -14.59 -38.60 31.66
C ALA A 728 -15.42 -39.46 30.69
N SER A 729 -14.96 -39.53 29.44
CA SER A 729 -15.44 -40.38 28.35
C SER A 729 -14.40 -41.45 27.98
N SER A 730 -14.74 -42.39 27.11
CA SER A 730 -13.76 -43.34 26.56
C SER A 730 -12.65 -42.67 25.73
N GLU A 731 -12.90 -41.47 25.20
CA GLU A 731 -11.98 -40.71 24.34
C GLU A 731 -10.93 -39.95 25.16
N ASP A 732 -11.23 -39.64 26.44
CA ASP A 732 -10.27 -39.08 27.41
C ASP A 732 -9.20 -40.10 27.87
N SER A 733 -9.23 -41.34 27.38
CA SER A 733 -8.29 -42.38 27.80
C SER A 733 -6.99 -42.32 27.00
N GLY A 734 -5.88 -41.92 27.64
CA GLY A 734 -4.57 -41.87 26.99
C GLY A 734 -3.46 -41.22 27.81
N THR A 735 -2.36 -40.90 27.12
CA THR A 735 -1.21 -40.19 27.71
C THR A 735 -1.40 -38.68 27.58
N TYR A 736 -1.57 -38.00 28.71
CA TYR A 736 -1.48 -36.55 28.80
C TYR A 736 -0.05 -36.15 29.11
N SER A 737 0.41 -35.03 28.57
CA SER A 737 1.71 -34.43 28.90
C SER A 737 1.50 -33.08 29.56
N CYS A 738 2.12 -32.84 30.72
CA CYS A 738 2.24 -31.51 31.29
C CYS A 738 3.66 -31.01 31.08
N MET A 739 3.77 -29.79 30.53
CA MET A 739 5.02 -29.08 30.33
C MET A 739 5.02 -27.80 31.15
N ALA A 740 6.16 -27.47 31.75
CA ALA A 740 6.40 -26.23 32.46
C ALA A 740 7.69 -25.59 31.93
N VAL A 741 7.65 -24.30 31.58
CA VAL A 741 8.79 -23.59 30.98
C VAL A 741 9.02 -22.25 31.68
N ASN A 742 10.28 -21.98 32.04
CA ASN A 742 10.76 -20.63 32.32
C ASN A 742 12.09 -20.39 31.59
N TYR A 743 12.69 -19.20 31.75
CA TYR A 743 13.92 -18.83 31.05
C TYR A 743 15.18 -19.66 31.43
N LEU A 744 15.09 -20.53 32.44
CA LEU A 744 16.17 -21.42 32.90
C LEU A 744 16.00 -22.85 32.38
N GLY A 745 14.91 -23.16 31.69
CA GLY A 745 14.69 -24.44 31.02
C GLY A 745 13.24 -24.94 31.06
N THR A 746 13.06 -26.13 30.49
CA THR A 746 11.79 -26.84 30.36
C THR A 746 11.80 -28.11 31.20
N ALA A 747 10.68 -28.38 31.88
CA ALA A 747 10.37 -29.67 32.46
C ALA A 747 9.11 -30.25 31.79
N THR A 748 9.04 -31.57 31.69
CA THR A 748 7.89 -32.27 31.12
C THR A 748 7.66 -33.56 31.89
N ALA A 749 6.40 -33.83 32.23
CA ALA A 749 5.96 -35.06 32.88
C ALA A 749 4.72 -35.59 32.17
N THR A 750 4.54 -36.91 32.14
CA THR A 750 3.38 -37.56 31.52
C THR A 750 2.49 -38.20 32.57
N VAL A 751 1.18 -38.17 32.33
CA VAL A 751 0.16 -38.80 33.17
C VAL A 751 -0.73 -39.65 32.26
N ASN A 752 -0.72 -40.96 32.51
CA ASN A 752 -1.60 -41.89 31.80
C ASN A 752 -2.93 -41.99 32.53
N LEU A 753 -4.01 -41.53 31.89
CA LEU A 753 -5.37 -41.71 32.36
C LEU A 753 -5.99 -42.91 31.62
N ARG A 754 -6.41 -43.94 32.36
CA ARG A 754 -7.22 -45.03 31.81
C ARG A 754 -8.67 -44.82 32.19
N VAL A 755 -9.53 -44.53 31.22
CA VAL A 755 -10.97 -44.49 31.46
C VAL A 755 -11.54 -45.90 31.30
N THR A 756 -12.41 -46.31 32.22
CA THR A 756 -13.08 -47.61 32.17
C THR A 756 -14.58 -47.48 32.29
N ASN A 757 -15.31 -48.45 31.73
CA ASN A 757 -16.64 -48.75 32.24
C ASN A 757 -16.50 -49.16 33.71
N GLY A 758 -17.45 -48.74 34.55
CA GLY A 758 -17.57 -49.26 35.91
C GLY A 758 -17.93 -50.75 35.92
N PRO A 759 -17.83 -51.40 37.09
CA PRO A 759 -18.52 -52.68 37.33
C PRO A 759 -20.05 -52.52 37.26
#